data_AF-A0A524LIY2-F1
#
_entry.id   AF-A0A524LIY2-F1
#
_cell.length_a   1.000
_cell.length_b   1.000
_cell.length_c   1.000
_cell.angle_alpha   90.00
_cell.angle_beta   90.00
_cell.angle_gamma   90.00
#
_symmetry.space_group_name_H-M   'P 1'
#
loop_
_entity.id
_entity.type
_entity.pdbx_description
1 polymer ?
#
loop_
_entity_poly.entity_id
_entity_poly.type
_entity_poly.pdbx_seq_one_letter_code
_entity_poly.pdbx_strand_id
1 'polypeptide(L)'
;MHQFPGISAMPIRVEDKSIYLSVRDLVQSSAKSFTAIPLPSRGRLGIQAQSRLQENAPRDGSFRREVAVSGTIPFHGYQVHLRGRIDGVCTHPKMTEIEEIKSVLMPPAEFRKLSIDDYPEYCEQVMMYTWLYDKDQGDTPLQPVLRIINLINDKVRVFYPEFSATKTRKLVLERLNDIIIHIEESETTFQNRIGRLAGMSFSLPETRQPQLEMMAAVESCLEMGQHLLVSAPTGTGKTAAVLYPAISFAIKNKKKIVYLTSKTTQQAVVADTLRMLDISRLDMRVCFLAARQKMCINETYLCDVNYCPFLAAFLNHADLSTLVDSWYAQPMASPVEMLAWSKAHGICPAEFMLAAARKADIIVGDSNYLFDPQVSLRSIFSDENNPDWLLIIDEVHNLHPRTMDALSTELDRRDLLNLIKDLKIRGTKTGRELISALSRIDDLFDSCQQEGEINHPEQQYYVFEPDRSEWQEIYDQFESVFLAYLFDRIRRRQLHPEDPVTVFYQHFRQFIQLMRRRGREFFVYYDAAGKGHLAIRCCDPAPYIREILNSFRTAVGMSATLEPLTYYQRILGFSHDRTRLLAVSSPFSSHNRRIVIIPNISTYYRHRMQNYPAYAEIIQRVTAINPGNYLVFFPSFEF
;
A
#
# COMPACT_ATOMS: atom_id res chain seq x y z
N MET A 1 -0.87 8.98 2.50
CA MET A 1 -2.10 8.64 1.77
C MET A 1 -2.35 9.80 0.83
N HIS A 2 -2.18 9.60 -0.49
CA HIS A 2 -2.13 10.67 -1.48
C HIS A 2 -3.45 10.66 -2.28
N GLN A 3 -4.30 11.68 -2.10
CA GLN A 3 -5.39 12.01 -3.02
C GLN A 3 -4.84 13.04 -4.01
N PHE A 4 -4.93 12.76 -5.30
CA PHE A 4 -4.41 13.64 -6.35
C PHE A 4 -5.54 14.54 -6.90
N PRO A 5 -5.24 15.80 -7.25
CA PRO A 5 -6.20 16.65 -7.95
C PRO A 5 -6.73 15.96 -9.22
N GLY A 6 -8.05 15.96 -9.42
CA GLY A 6 -8.71 15.45 -10.63
C GLY A 6 -8.77 13.92 -10.78
N ILE A 7 -8.12 13.15 -9.92
CA ILE A 7 -8.24 11.69 -9.90
C ILE A 7 -9.03 11.33 -8.65
N SER A 8 -10.36 11.28 -8.78
CA SER A 8 -11.18 10.73 -7.69
C SER A 8 -10.71 9.31 -7.40
N ALA A 9 -10.20 9.11 -6.18
CA ALA A 9 -9.75 7.80 -5.73
C ALA A 9 -10.92 6.91 -5.29
N MET A 10 -12.10 7.49 -5.05
CA MET A 10 -13.23 6.79 -4.45
C MET A 10 -14.27 6.40 -5.52
N PRO A 11 -14.63 5.11 -5.62
CA PRO A 11 -15.79 4.69 -6.37
C PRO A 11 -17.03 5.36 -5.79
N ILE A 12 -17.69 6.19 -6.59
CA ILE A 12 -18.91 6.87 -6.21
C ILE A 12 -20.03 5.82 -6.18
N ARG A 13 -20.71 5.69 -5.04
CA ARG A 13 -21.81 4.73 -4.90
C ARG A 13 -23.02 5.22 -5.67
N VAL A 14 -23.44 4.44 -6.67
CA VAL A 14 -24.61 4.70 -7.51
C VAL A 14 -25.58 3.52 -7.44
N GLU A 15 -26.82 3.77 -7.00
CA GLU A 15 -27.88 2.75 -6.87
C GLU A 15 -29.20 3.34 -7.35
N ASP A 16 -29.86 2.73 -8.34
CA ASP A 16 -31.19 3.14 -8.82
C ASP A 16 -31.31 4.65 -9.09
N LYS A 17 -30.33 5.22 -9.82
CA LYS A 17 -30.19 6.66 -10.07
C LYS A 17 -30.01 7.53 -8.82
N SER A 18 -29.63 6.95 -7.69
CA SER A 18 -29.22 7.67 -6.48
C SER A 18 -27.71 7.65 -6.36
N ILE A 19 -27.11 8.82 -6.16
CA ILE A 19 -25.65 9.00 -6.04
C ILE A 19 -25.35 9.42 -4.61
N TYR A 20 -24.48 8.70 -3.90
CA TYR A 20 -24.09 9.03 -2.54
C TYR A 20 -22.70 9.63 -2.51
N LEU A 21 -22.59 10.86 -2.02
CA LEU A 21 -21.36 11.63 -1.97
C LEU A 21 -21.13 12.21 -0.57
N SER A 22 -19.87 12.28 -0.19
CA SER A 22 -19.39 13.17 0.86
C SER A 22 -19.00 14.53 0.27
N VAL A 23 -19.03 15.59 1.08
CA VAL A 23 -18.50 16.91 0.66
C VAL A 23 -17.05 16.80 0.18
N ARG A 24 -16.27 15.88 0.76
CA ARG A 24 -14.88 15.65 0.36
C ARG A 24 -14.77 15.13 -1.08
N ASP A 25 -15.78 14.43 -1.60
CA ASP A 25 -15.78 13.95 -2.99
C ASP A 25 -15.98 15.07 -4.01
N LEU A 26 -16.51 16.23 -3.59
CA LEU A 26 -16.68 17.42 -4.43
C LEU A 26 -15.49 18.38 -4.39
N VAL A 27 -14.62 18.24 -3.40
CA VAL A 27 -13.51 19.15 -3.14
C VAL A 27 -12.25 18.65 -3.85
N GLN A 28 -11.73 19.44 -4.78
CA GLN A 28 -10.52 19.07 -5.53
C GLN A 28 -9.26 19.31 -4.67
N SER A 29 -8.56 18.25 -4.28
CA SER A 29 -7.35 18.37 -3.45
C SER A 29 -6.23 19.15 -4.16
N SER A 30 -5.67 20.19 -3.53
CA SER A 30 -4.50 20.88 -4.07
C SER A 30 -3.18 20.15 -3.74
N ALA A 31 -2.17 20.42 -4.57
CA ALA A 31 -0.80 19.90 -4.51
C ALA A 31 0.03 20.31 -3.26
N LYS A 32 -0.44 21.27 -2.45
CA LYS A 32 0.38 21.93 -1.42
C LYS A 32 0.40 21.22 -0.06
N SER A 33 -0.40 20.18 0.16
CA SER A 33 -0.45 19.46 1.44
C SER A 33 0.58 18.31 1.58
N PHE A 34 1.53 18.20 0.65
CA PHE A 34 2.38 17.01 0.48
C PHE A 34 3.76 17.16 1.14
N THR A 35 3.95 16.53 2.28
CA THR A 35 5.29 16.18 2.78
C THR A 35 5.59 14.75 2.40
N ALA A 36 6.76 14.48 1.83
CA ALA A 36 7.06 13.17 1.26
C ALA A 36 7.69 12.17 2.23
N ILE A 37 7.90 12.58 3.49
CA ILE A 37 8.04 11.63 4.58
C ILE A 37 6.62 11.33 5.04
N PRO A 38 6.06 10.14 4.73
CA PRO A 38 4.82 9.71 5.32
C PRO A 38 5.07 9.52 6.81
N LEU A 39 4.84 10.59 7.57
CA LEU A 39 4.68 10.56 9.02
C LEU A 39 3.29 9.95 9.25
N PRO A 40 3.17 8.66 9.57
CA PRO A 40 1.86 8.03 9.78
C PRO A 40 1.16 8.66 11.00
N SER A 41 1.97 9.18 11.91
CA SER A 41 1.61 10.00 13.05
C SER A 41 1.07 11.38 12.67
N ARG A 42 1.20 11.90 11.43
CA ARG A 42 0.60 13.20 11.05
C ARG A 42 -0.91 13.21 11.28
N GLY A 43 -1.61 12.12 10.95
CA GLY A 43 -3.04 11.99 11.22
C GLY A 43 -3.34 12.06 12.72
N ARG A 44 -2.59 11.29 13.54
CA ARG A 44 -2.70 11.30 15.01
C ARG A 44 -2.40 12.68 15.61
N LEU A 45 -1.30 13.31 15.18
CA LEU A 45 -0.87 14.64 15.62
C LEU A 45 -1.90 15.71 15.22
N GLY A 46 -2.48 15.59 14.02
CA GLY A 46 -3.59 16.42 13.57
C GLY A 46 -4.82 16.30 14.47
N ILE A 47 -5.26 15.08 14.76
CA ILE A 47 -6.39 14.81 15.67
C ILE A 47 -6.11 15.35 17.08
N GLN A 48 -4.90 15.11 17.62
CA GLN A 48 -4.51 15.62 18.93
C GLN A 48 -4.45 17.15 18.98
N ALA A 49 -3.94 17.79 17.93
CA ALA A 49 -3.90 19.24 17.82
C ALA A 49 -5.31 19.83 17.72
N GLN A 50 -6.20 19.19 16.97
CA GLN A 50 -7.62 19.55 16.89
C GLN A 50 -8.30 19.43 18.26
N SER A 51 -8.11 18.31 18.98
CA SER A 51 -8.67 18.14 20.34
C SER A 51 -8.21 19.24 21.29
N ARG A 52 -6.89 19.53 21.32
CA ARG A 52 -6.31 20.58 22.16
C ARG A 52 -6.87 21.97 21.84
N LEU A 53 -7.06 22.27 20.55
CA LEU A 53 -7.67 23.52 20.12
C LEU A 53 -9.12 23.63 20.61
N GLN A 54 -9.90 22.57 20.43
CA GLN A 54 -11.31 22.54 20.79
C GLN A 54 -11.54 22.48 22.31
N GLU A 55 -10.59 21.98 23.11
CA GLU A 55 -10.64 22.00 24.59
C GLU A 55 -10.69 23.41 25.18
N ASN A 56 -10.17 24.39 24.44
CA ASN A 56 -10.22 25.81 24.80
C ASN A 56 -11.51 26.51 24.35
N ALA A 57 -12.45 25.80 23.71
CA ALA A 57 -13.72 26.37 23.27
C ALA A 57 -14.68 26.64 24.45
N PRO A 58 -15.65 27.57 24.30
CA PRO A 58 -16.64 27.88 25.34
C PRO A 58 -17.41 26.62 25.79
N ARG A 59 -17.58 26.46 27.10
CA ARG A 59 -18.31 25.31 27.71
C ARG A 59 -19.77 25.61 28.02
N ASP A 60 -20.27 26.77 27.61
CA ASP A 60 -21.63 27.27 27.84
C ASP A 60 -22.67 26.69 26.87
N GLY A 61 -22.28 25.72 26.04
CA GLY A 61 -23.15 25.10 25.03
C GLY A 61 -23.21 25.87 23.71
N SER A 62 -22.54 27.01 23.58
CA SER A 62 -22.46 27.77 22.32
C SER A 62 -21.63 27.06 21.25
N PHE A 63 -20.76 26.13 21.63
CA PHE A 63 -19.91 25.36 20.72
C PHE A 63 -20.33 23.88 20.65
N ARG A 64 -20.54 23.38 19.43
CA ARG A 64 -20.82 21.96 19.15
C ARG A 64 -19.72 21.39 18.27
N ARG A 65 -19.19 20.22 18.64
CA ARG A 65 -18.16 19.49 17.90
C ARG A 65 -18.79 18.46 16.96
N GLU A 66 -18.14 18.21 15.82
CA GLU A 66 -18.44 17.07 14.94
C GLU A 66 -19.91 17.02 14.49
N VAL A 67 -20.42 18.14 13.97
CA VAL A 67 -21.83 18.28 13.57
C VAL A 67 -22.06 17.66 12.19
N ALA A 68 -22.92 16.66 12.10
CA ALA A 68 -23.31 16.04 10.84
C ALA A 68 -24.25 16.95 10.04
N VAL A 69 -24.01 17.07 8.73
CA VAL A 69 -24.85 17.80 7.78
C VAL A 69 -25.15 16.94 6.56
N SER A 70 -26.33 17.12 5.96
CA SER A 70 -26.71 16.39 4.75
C SER A 70 -27.73 17.15 3.91
N GLY A 71 -27.79 16.82 2.63
CA GLY A 71 -28.81 17.34 1.72
C GLY A 71 -29.02 16.43 0.53
N THR A 72 -30.21 16.49 -0.06
CA THR A 72 -30.53 15.77 -1.30
C THR A 72 -30.75 16.78 -2.43
N ILE A 73 -30.13 16.53 -3.58
CA ILE A 73 -30.12 17.42 -4.75
C ILE A 73 -30.58 16.60 -5.97
N PRO A 74 -31.76 16.87 -6.55
CA PRO A 74 -32.13 16.29 -7.84
C PRO A 74 -31.29 16.97 -8.95
N PHE A 75 -30.56 16.19 -9.74
CA PHE A 75 -29.66 16.72 -10.77
C PHE A 75 -29.47 15.71 -11.92
N HIS A 76 -29.69 16.14 -13.18
CA HIS A 76 -29.58 15.30 -14.39
C HIS A 76 -30.28 13.93 -14.32
N GLY A 77 -31.44 13.85 -13.66
CA GLY A 77 -32.19 12.61 -13.51
C GLY A 77 -31.69 11.69 -12.39
N TYR A 78 -30.66 12.10 -11.65
CA TYR A 78 -30.16 11.45 -10.45
C TYR A 78 -30.65 12.15 -9.17
N GLN A 79 -30.77 11.39 -8.08
CA GLN A 79 -30.93 11.90 -6.72
C GLN A 79 -29.57 11.88 -6.02
N VAL A 80 -28.95 13.04 -5.85
CA VAL A 80 -27.63 13.14 -5.22
C VAL A 80 -27.80 13.37 -3.72
N HIS A 81 -27.35 12.42 -2.91
CA HIS A 81 -27.28 12.53 -1.46
C HIS A 81 -25.89 13.00 -1.04
N LEU A 82 -25.78 14.26 -0.64
CA LEU A 82 -24.52 14.86 -0.18
C LEU A 82 -24.47 14.88 1.35
N ARG A 83 -23.38 14.41 1.94
CA ARG A 83 -23.18 14.35 3.40
C ARG A 83 -21.85 14.95 3.83
N GLY A 84 -21.80 15.47 5.05
CA GLY A 84 -20.63 16.13 5.60
C GLY A 84 -20.59 16.04 7.12
N ARG A 85 -19.41 16.31 7.68
CA ARG A 85 -19.21 16.46 9.12
C ARG A 85 -18.37 17.71 9.34
N ILE A 86 -18.94 18.65 10.07
CA ILE A 86 -18.35 19.95 10.40
C ILE A 86 -17.53 19.77 11.68
N ASP A 87 -16.27 20.19 11.69
CA ASP A 87 -15.40 20.04 12.87
C ASP A 87 -15.95 20.81 14.09
N GLY A 88 -16.48 22.01 13.89
CA GLY A 88 -17.06 22.84 14.94
C GLY A 88 -18.15 23.79 14.44
N VAL A 89 -19.16 24.02 15.28
CA VAL A 89 -20.19 25.06 15.08
C VAL A 89 -20.24 25.93 16.33
N CYS A 90 -19.98 27.23 16.18
CA CYS A 90 -20.03 28.19 17.28
C CYS A 90 -21.17 29.19 17.05
N THR A 91 -22.17 29.19 17.93
CA THR A 91 -23.34 30.07 17.82
C THR A 91 -23.16 31.30 18.70
N HIS A 92 -23.13 32.48 18.08
CA HIS A 92 -23.13 33.78 18.75
C HIS A 92 -24.49 34.48 18.57
N PRO A 93 -24.80 35.52 19.37
CA PRO A 93 -26.10 36.23 19.28
C PRO A 93 -26.42 36.87 17.92
N LYS A 94 -25.41 37.16 17.10
CA LYS A 94 -25.55 37.87 15.81
C LYS A 94 -25.03 37.10 14.60
N MET A 95 -24.37 35.97 14.82
CA MET A 95 -23.72 35.19 13.77
C MET A 95 -23.50 33.75 14.25
N THR A 96 -23.46 32.80 13.32
CA THR A 96 -23.01 31.44 13.61
C THR A 96 -21.77 31.14 12.78
N GLU A 97 -20.69 30.72 13.45
CA GLU A 97 -19.45 30.30 12.80
C GLU A 97 -19.51 28.81 12.48
N ILE A 98 -19.14 28.47 11.25
CA ILE A 98 -19.02 27.10 10.74
C ILE A 98 -17.54 26.81 10.52
N GLU A 99 -16.96 25.94 11.35
CA GLU A 99 -15.52 25.76 11.45
C GLU A 99 -15.04 24.46 10.80
N GLU A 100 -13.97 24.59 9.99
CA GLU A 100 -13.14 23.47 9.50
C GLU A 100 -11.71 23.63 10.00
N ILE A 101 -11.12 22.55 10.51
CA ILE A 101 -9.78 22.52 11.12
C ILE A 101 -8.85 21.65 10.29
N LYS A 102 -7.71 22.20 9.86
CA LYS A 102 -6.68 21.50 9.08
C LYS A 102 -5.32 21.60 9.75
N SER A 103 -4.48 20.59 9.52
CA SER A 103 -3.12 20.54 10.06
C SER A 103 -2.07 20.45 8.96
N VAL A 104 -1.04 21.28 9.08
CA VAL A 104 0.06 21.37 8.11
C VAL A 104 1.42 21.21 8.80
N LEU A 105 2.40 20.80 8.01
CA LEU A 105 3.78 20.63 8.41
C LEU A 105 4.65 21.52 7.52
N MET A 106 4.91 22.73 7.98
CA MET A 106 5.55 23.79 7.17
C MET A 106 6.47 24.65 8.05
N PRO A 107 7.65 25.07 7.55
CA PRO A 107 8.52 26.00 8.27
C PRO A 107 7.78 27.22 8.82
N PRO A 108 8.04 27.66 10.07
CA PRO A 108 7.31 28.78 10.68
C PRO A 108 7.34 30.09 9.87
N ALA A 109 8.42 30.33 9.11
CA ALA A 109 8.55 31.51 8.26
C ALA A 109 7.58 31.49 7.06
N GLU A 110 7.36 30.32 6.45
CA GLU A 110 6.40 30.12 5.37
C GLU A 110 4.97 30.10 5.91
N PHE A 111 4.75 29.45 7.06
CA PHE A 111 3.44 29.41 7.72
C PHE A 111 2.89 30.81 8.05
N ARG A 112 3.77 31.73 8.46
CA ARG A 112 3.43 33.15 8.68
C ARG A 112 2.97 33.88 7.42
N LYS A 113 3.36 33.39 6.23
CA LYS A 113 3.03 33.99 4.93
C LYS A 113 1.82 33.36 4.25
N LEU A 114 1.30 32.24 4.76
CA LEU A 114 0.11 31.59 4.21
C LEU A 114 -1.02 32.58 3.92
N SER A 115 -1.62 32.48 2.75
CA SER A 115 -2.87 33.18 2.45
C SER A 115 -4.03 32.18 2.41
N ILE A 116 -5.24 32.72 2.35
CA ILE A 116 -6.44 31.91 2.14
C ILE A 116 -6.39 31.17 0.78
N ASP A 117 -5.70 31.76 -0.20
CA ASP A 117 -5.54 31.23 -1.57
C ASP A 117 -4.54 30.07 -1.66
N ASP A 118 -3.79 29.79 -0.59
CA ASP A 118 -2.88 28.64 -0.55
C ASP A 118 -3.62 27.30 -0.43
N TYR A 119 -4.86 27.32 0.07
CA TYR A 119 -5.69 26.13 0.29
C TYR A 119 -7.14 26.37 -0.16
N PRO A 120 -7.38 26.62 -1.46
CA PRO A 120 -8.73 26.86 -1.98
C PRO A 120 -9.67 25.69 -1.69
N GLU A 121 -9.17 24.46 -1.67
CA GLU A 121 -9.95 23.25 -1.41
C GLU A 121 -10.53 23.21 0.00
N TYR A 122 -9.79 23.69 1.00
CA TYR A 122 -10.29 23.75 2.39
C TYR A 122 -11.32 24.86 2.55
N CYS A 123 -11.18 25.95 1.79
CA CYS A 123 -12.17 27.01 1.72
C CYS A 123 -13.47 26.51 1.06
N GLU A 124 -13.37 25.80 -0.07
CA GLU A 124 -14.52 25.18 -0.72
C GLU A 124 -15.25 24.21 0.21
N GLN A 125 -14.50 23.37 0.94
CA GLN A 125 -15.06 22.41 1.89
C GLN A 125 -15.90 23.11 2.98
N VAL A 126 -15.35 24.13 3.67
CA VAL A 126 -16.10 24.84 4.72
C VAL A 126 -17.27 25.65 4.17
N MET A 127 -17.17 26.19 2.95
CA MET A 127 -18.29 26.86 2.28
C MET A 127 -19.43 25.87 1.97
N MET A 128 -19.12 24.66 1.47
CA MET A 128 -20.11 23.62 1.21
C MET A 128 -20.78 23.14 2.50
N TYR A 129 -20.02 22.98 3.59
CA TYR A 129 -20.58 22.71 4.92
C TYR A 129 -21.52 23.82 5.38
N THR A 130 -21.10 25.08 5.22
CA THR A 130 -21.93 26.24 5.56
C THR A 130 -23.23 26.24 4.76
N TRP A 131 -23.19 25.97 3.45
CA TRP A 131 -24.37 25.88 2.60
C TRP A 131 -25.32 24.72 2.95
N LEU A 132 -24.79 23.57 3.35
CA LEU A 132 -25.61 22.45 3.83
C LEU A 132 -26.27 22.77 5.17
N TYR A 133 -25.54 23.45 6.06
CA TYR A 133 -26.04 23.85 7.37
C TYR A 133 -27.09 24.98 7.29
N ASP A 134 -26.94 25.91 6.35
CA ASP A 134 -27.85 27.04 6.10
C ASP A 134 -29.31 26.63 5.89
N LYS A 135 -29.54 25.45 5.30
CA LYS A 135 -30.90 24.93 5.03
C LYS A 135 -31.71 24.63 6.29
N ASP A 136 -31.03 24.41 7.41
CA ASP A 136 -31.63 23.94 8.66
C ASP A 136 -31.76 25.07 9.70
N GLN A 137 -31.41 26.33 9.38
CA GLN A 137 -31.39 27.45 10.33
C GLN A 137 -32.05 28.73 9.78
N GLY A 138 -32.54 29.57 10.70
CA GLY A 138 -33.24 30.83 10.37
C GLY A 138 -32.30 31.96 9.93
N ASP A 139 -32.76 33.22 10.05
CA ASP A 139 -32.10 34.43 9.49
C ASP A 139 -30.75 34.84 10.12
N THR A 140 -30.09 33.98 10.89
CA THR A 140 -28.80 34.33 11.52
C THR A 140 -27.68 34.22 10.48
N PRO A 141 -26.88 35.29 10.24
CA PRO A 141 -25.76 35.23 9.31
C PRO A 141 -24.77 34.10 9.65
N LEU A 142 -24.37 33.34 8.63
CA LEU A 142 -23.37 32.29 8.74
C LEU A 142 -21.99 32.78 8.28
N GLN A 143 -20.96 32.46 9.06
CA GLN A 143 -19.57 32.78 8.74
C GLN A 143 -18.74 31.49 8.67
N PRO A 144 -18.25 31.07 7.49
CA PRO A 144 -17.27 29.99 7.43
C PRO A 144 -15.96 30.45 8.07
N VAL A 145 -15.32 29.53 8.78
CA VAL A 145 -14.04 29.73 9.47
C VAL A 145 -13.12 28.55 9.14
N LEU A 146 -11.99 28.84 8.52
CA LEU A 146 -10.94 27.85 8.29
C LEU A 146 -9.80 28.08 9.28
N ARG A 147 -9.51 27.08 10.12
CA ARG A 147 -8.36 27.10 11.03
C ARG A 147 -7.28 26.15 10.54
N ILE A 148 -6.09 26.69 10.31
CA ILE A 148 -4.92 25.91 9.93
C ILE A 148 -3.94 25.90 11.11
N ILE A 149 -3.61 24.71 11.60
CA ILE A 149 -2.68 24.48 12.70
C ILE A 149 -1.33 24.02 12.13
N ASN A 150 -0.24 24.70 12.52
CA ASN A 150 1.10 24.22 12.23
C ASN A 150 1.58 23.26 13.32
N LEU A 151 1.75 21.99 12.96
CA LEU A 151 2.19 20.95 13.89
C LEU A 151 3.63 21.14 14.39
N ILE A 152 4.43 22.05 13.80
CA ILE A 152 5.80 22.34 14.25
C ILE A 152 5.81 23.19 15.53
N ASN A 153 4.85 24.09 15.70
CA ASN A 153 4.89 25.09 16.77
C ASN A 153 3.52 25.37 17.41
N ASP A 154 2.52 24.54 17.11
CA ASP A 154 1.13 24.65 17.56
C ASP A 154 0.48 26.02 17.31
N LYS A 155 1.04 26.82 16.38
CA LYS A 155 0.44 28.10 15.99
C LYS A 155 -0.73 27.87 15.05
N VAL A 156 -1.80 28.61 15.29
CA VAL A 156 -3.03 28.57 14.51
C VAL A 156 -3.14 29.84 13.68
N ARG A 157 -3.55 29.68 12.43
CA ARG A 157 -4.03 30.79 11.59
C ARG A 157 -5.49 30.58 11.26
N VAL A 158 -6.24 31.68 11.32
CA VAL A 158 -7.68 31.70 11.10
C VAL A 158 -7.95 32.50 9.84
N PHE A 159 -8.75 31.93 8.96
CA PHE A 159 -9.19 32.55 7.72
C PHE A 159 -10.72 32.55 7.68
N TYR A 160 -11.28 33.59 7.06
CA TYR A 160 -12.71 33.82 6.96
C TYR A 160 -13.10 33.88 5.48
N PRO A 161 -13.40 32.74 4.83
CA PRO A 161 -13.86 32.73 3.45
C PRO A 161 -15.13 33.58 3.27
N GLU A 162 -15.29 34.21 2.10
CA GLU A 162 -16.53 34.90 1.75
C GLU A 162 -17.61 33.87 1.43
N PHE A 163 -18.71 33.87 2.17
CA PHE A 163 -19.82 32.95 1.93
C PHE A 163 -20.91 33.56 1.05
N SER A 164 -21.35 32.81 0.06
CA SER A 164 -22.55 33.11 -0.72
C SER A 164 -23.23 31.81 -1.11
N ALA A 165 -24.43 31.57 -0.57
CA ALA A 165 -25.21 30.37 -0.86
C ALA A 165 -25.40 30.14 -2.38
N THR A 166 -25.59 31.22 -3.15
CA THR A 166 -25.73 31.16 -4.61
C THR A 166 -24.44 30.74 -5.30
N LYS A 167 -23.29 31.34 -4.95
CA LYS A 167 -21.99 30.97 -5.52
C LYS A 167 -21.61 29.51 -5.17
N THR A 168 -21.78 29.13 -3.90
CA THR A 168 -21.49 27.77 -3.42
C THR A 168 -22.37 26.73 -4.08
N ARG A 169 -23.68 27.02 -4.23
CA ARG A 169 -24.59 26.12 -4.97
C ARG A 169 -24.14 25.94 -6.42
N LYS A 170 -23.74 27.01 -7.12
CA LYS A 170 -23.26 26.92 -8.49
C LYS A 170 -22.03 26.01 -8.59
N LEU A 171 -21.05 26.21 -7.71
CA LEU A 171 -19.85 25.37 -7.64
C LEU A 171 -20.20 23.89 -7.41
N VAL A 172 -21.10 23.59 -6.46
CA VAL A 172 -21.55 22.22 -6.20
C VAL A 172 -22.16 21.60 -7.46
N LEU A 173 -23.05 22.32 -8.16
CA LEU A 173 -23.67 21.81 -9.39
C LEU A 173 -22.66 21.58 -10.52
N GLU A 174 -21.65 22.44 -10.66
CA GLU A 174 -20.53 22.25 -11.62
C GLU A 174 -19.76 20.96 -11.30
N ARG A 175 -19.38 20.73 -10.04
CA ARG A 175 -18.68 19.50 -9.62
C ARG A 175 -19.54 18.25 -9.81
N LEU A 176 -20.84 18.34 -9.55
CA LEU A 176 -21.77 17.24 -9.78
C LEU A 176 -21.89 16.89 -11.25
N ASN A 177 -21.83 17.88 -12.15
CA ASN A 177 -21.86 17.65 -13.58
C ASN A 177 -20.64 16.82 -14.02
N ASP A 178 -19.44 17.18 -13.57
CA ASP A 178 -18.21 16.43 -13.87
C ASP A 178 -18.29 14.98 -13.38
N ILE A 179 -18.82 14.78 -12.16
CA ILE A 179 -19.04 13.44 -11.59
C ILE A 179 -20.01 12.61 -12.42
N ILE A 180 -21.14 13.18 -12.82
CA ILE A 180 -22.16 12.47 -13.60
C ILE A 180 -21.63 12.11 -14.98
N ILE A 181 -20.90 13.02 -15.65
CA ILE A 181 -20.22 12.71 -16.92
C ILE A 181 -19.33 11.48 -16.75
N HIS A 182 -18.50 11.43 -15.71
CA HIS A 182 -17.65 10.26 -15.46
C HIS A 182 -18.41 8.97 -15.15
N ILE A 183 -19.55 9.05 -14.46
CA ILE A 183 -20.41 7.88 -14.21
C ILE A 183 -20.99 7.36 -15.53
N GLU A 184 -21.49 8.25 -16.38
CA GLU A 184 -22.08 7.90 -17.69
C GLU A 184 -21.04 7.37 -18.68
N GLU A 185 -19.83 7.97 -18.70
CA GLU A 185 -18.68 7.48 -19.44
C GLU A 185 -18.28 6.07 -18.98
N SER A 186 -18.20 5.85 -17.67
CA SER A 186 -17.87 4.54 -17.10
C SER A 186 -18.89 3.47 -17.48
N GLU A 187 -20.18 3.80 -17.48
CA GLU A 187 -21.24 2.90 -17.92
C GLU A 187 -21.13 2.60 -19.42
N THR A 188 -20.88 3.62 -20.24
CA THR A 188 -20.70 3.47 -21.68
C THR A 188 -19.48 2.59 -22.00
N THR A 189 -18.35 2.83 -21.34
CA THR A 189 -17.15 1.98 -21.43
C THR A 189 -17.49 0.54 -21.04
N PHE A 190 -18.21 0.32 -19.95
CA PHE A 190 -18.62 -1.02 -19.54
C PHE A 190 -19.45 -1.74 -20.61
N GLN A 191 -20.49 -1.09 -21.17
CA GLN A 191 -21.31 -1.68 -22.23
C GLN A 191 -20.49 -1.99 -23.48
N ASN A 192 -19.58 -1.09 -23.87
CA ASN A 192 -18.66 -1.31 -24.98
C ASN A 192 -17.77 -2.54 -24.73
N ARG A 193 -17.22 -2.70 -23.52
CA ARG A 193 -16.39 -3.86 -23.15
C ARG A 193 -17.17 -5.16 -23.23
N ILE A 194 -18.42 -5.19 -22.77
CA ILE A 194 -19.30 -6.36 -22.88
C ILE A 194 -19.51 -6.75 -24.36
N GLY A 195 -19.80 -5.77 -25.23
CA GLY A 195 -19.95 -6.01 -26.67
C GLY A 195 -18.67 -6.55 -27.31
N ARG A 196 -17.50 -6.02 -26.93
CA ARG A 196 -16.20 -6.47 -27.45
C ARG A 196 -15.79 -7.85 -26.92
N LEU A 197 -16.17 -8.20 -25.69
CA LEU A 197 -15.92 -9.52 -25.11
C LEU A 197 -16.58 -10.64 -25.93
N ALA A 198 -17.76 -10.40 -26.52
CA ALA A 198 -18.44 -11.38 -27.38
C ALA A 198 -17.64 -11.75 -28.64
N GLY A 199 -16.79 -10.84 -29.14
CA GLY A 199 -15.90 -11.07 -30.27
C GLY A 199 -14.54 -11.68 -29.89
N MET A 200 -14.30 -11.93 -28.61
CA MET A 200 -13.04 -12.48 -28.11
C MET A 200 -13.00 -14.00 -28.38
N SER A 201 -12.16 -14.43 -29.33
CA SER A 201 -11.84 -15.86 -29.48
C SER A 201 -10.63 -16.21 -28.63
N PHE A 202 -10.82 -17.09 -27.64
CA PHE A 202 -9.71 -17.62 -26.86
C PHE A 202 -9.04 -18.74 -27.65
N SER A 203 -8.15 -18.36 -28.56
CA SER A 203 -7.42 -19.29 -29.40
C SER A 203 -6.03 -19.53 -28.81
N LEU A 204 -5.93 -20.47 -27.87
CA LEU A 204 -4.62 -21.01 -27.50
C LEU A 204 -4.08 -21.84 -28.66
N PRO A 205 -2.76 -21.76 -28.95
CA PRO A 205 -2.14 -22.56 -30.02
C PRO A 205 -2.37 -24.07 -29.87
N GLU A 206 -2.47 -24.56 -28.63
CA GLU A 206 -2.85 -25.94 -28.27
C GLU A 206 -3.62 -25.91 -26.94
N THR A 207 -4.86 -26.37 -26.94
CA THR A 207 -5.64 -26.55 -25.71
C THR A 207 -5.27 -27.86 -25.03
N ARG A 208 -4.84 -27.79 -23.77
CA ARG A 208 -4.45 -28.97 -22.97
C ARG A 208 -5.52 -29.27 -21.93
N GLN A 209 -5.81 -30.55 -21.71
CA GLN A 209 -6.82 -30.98 -20.73
C GLN A 209 -6.61 -30.37 -19.31
N PRO A 210 -5.38 -30.36 -18.73
CA PRO A 210 -5.10 -29.69 -17.45
C PRO A 210 -5.47 -28.20 -17.42
N GLN A 211 -5.38 -27.54 -18.57
CA GLN A 211 -5.66 -26.13 -18.71
C GLN A 211 -7.17 -25.86 -18.68
N LEU A 212 -7.97 -26.69 -19.36
CA LEU A 212 -9.43 -26.61 -19.35
C LEU A 212 -10.00 -26.88 -17.95
N GLU A 213 -9.43 -27.86 -17.23
CA GLU A 213 -9.78 -28.15 -15.84
C GLU A 213 -9.50 -26.95 -14.92
N MET A 214 -8.34 -26.31 -15.10
CA MET A 214 -7.98 -25.11 -14.35
C MET A 214 -8.91 -23.94 -14.66
N MET A 215 -9.23 -23.70 -15.94
CA MET A 215 -10.16 -22.64 -16.35
C MET A 215 -11.54 -22.84 -15.76
N ALA A 216 -12.12 -24.04 -15.87
CA ALA A 216 -13.43 -24.35 -15.33
C ALA A 216 -13.49 -24.20 -13.79
N ALA A 217 -12.40 -24.56 -13.09
CA ALA A 217 -12.30 -24.35 -11.66
C ALA A 217 -12.22 -22.86 -11.28
N VAL A 218 -11.48 -22.06 -12.05
CA VAL A 218 -11.41 -20.60 -11.84
C VAL A 218 -12.78 -19.96 -12.05
N GLU A 219 -13.46 -20.25 -13.17
CA GLU A 219 -14.81 -19.73 -13.46
C GLU A 219 -15.79 -20.04 -12.33
N SER A 220 -15.86 -21.32 -11.94
CA SER A 220 -16.73 -21.77 -10.84
C SER A 220 -16.44 -21.05 -9.52
N CYS A 221 -15.17 -20.85 -9.17
CA CYS A 221 -14.82 -20.16 -7.91
C CYS A 221 -15.13 -18.66 -7.96
N LEU A 222 -14.97 -18.01 -9.13
CA LEU A 222 -15.31 -16.60 -9.33
C LEU A 222 -16.82 -16.37 -9.17
N GLU A 223 -17.64 -17.22 -9.79
CA GLU A 223 -19.10 -17.18 -9.67
C GLU A 223 -19.54 -17.35 -8.22
N MET A 224 -19.02 -18.38 -7.53
CA MET A 224 -19.37 -18.70 -6.14
C MET A 224 -18.76 -17.76 -5.10
N GLY A 225 -17.80 -16.89 -5.46
CA GLY A 225 -17.07 -16.06 -4.49
C GLY A 225 -16.17 -16.87 -3.54
N GLN A 226 -15.69 -18.03 -4.02
CA GLN A 226 -14.77 -18.90 -3.30
C GLN A 226 -13.33 -18.62 -3.70
N HIS A 227 -12.38 -19.03 -2.86
CA HIS A 227 -10.96 -19.02 -3.19
C HIS A 227 -10.57 -20.33 -3.89
N LEU A 228 -9.48 -20.29 -4.64
CA LEU A 228 -8.95 -21.44 -5.34
C LEU A 228 -7.44 -21.56 -5.07
N LEU A 229 -7.00 -22.75 -4.67
CA LEU A 229 -5.58 -23.09 -4.59
C LEU A 229 -5.28 -24.21 -5.59
N VAL A 230 -4.48 -23.90 -6.61
CA VAL A 230 -4.17 -24.82 -7.70
C VAL A 230 -2.69 -25.23 -7.68
N SER A 231 -2.45 -26.54 -7.63
CA SER A 231 -1.17 -27.14 -8.01
C SER A 231 -1.18 -27.45 -9.50
N ALA A 232 -0.39 -26.71 -10.27
CA ALA A 232 -0.30 -26.87 -11.72
C ALA A 232 1.17 -26.83 -12.19
N PRO A 233 1.69 -27.92 -12.79
CA PRO A 233 3.07 -27.99 -13.27
C PRO A 233 3.43 -26.87 -14.24
N THR A 234 4.72 -26.53 -14.36
CA THR A 234 5.20 -25.61 -15.39
C THR A 234 4.88 -26.15 -16.80
N GLY A 235 4.64 -25.26 -17.76
CA GLY A 235 4.24 -25.64 -19.13
C GLY A 235 2.75 -25.97 -19.34
N THR A 236 1.93 -25.99 -18.29
CA THR A 236 0.45 -26.16 -18.39
C THR A 236 -0.29 -24.95 -18.95
N GLY A 237 0.36 -23.79 -19.10
CA GLY A 237 -0.30 -22.56 -19.53
C GLY A 237 -1.10 -21.86 -18.41
N LYS A 238 -0.68 -22.04 -17.14
CA LYS A 238 -1.35 -21.51 -15.93
C LYS A 238 -1.76 -20.04 -16.05
N THR A 239 -0.85 -19.18 -16.49
CA THR A 239 -1.07 -17.74 -16.58
C THR A 239 -2.27 -17.41 -17.47
N ALA A 240 -2.35 -18.01 -18.65
CA ALA A 240 -3.50 -17.86 -19.55
C ALA A 240 -4.77 -18.51 -18.99
N ALA A 241 -4.65 -19.69 -18.36
CA ALA A 241 -5.76 -20.43 -17.79
C ALA A 241 -6.47 -19.69 -16.64
N VAL A 242 -5.76 -18.83 -15.91
CA VAL A 242 -6.36 -17.99 -14.87
C VAL A 242 -6.80 -16.63 -15.41
N LEU A 243 -5.95 -15.97 -16.21
CA LEU A 243 -6.25 -14.63 -16.69
C LEU A 243 -7.47 -14.58 -17.60
N TYR A 244 -7.65 -15.54 -18.50
CA TYR A 244 -8.78 -15.54 -19.41
C TYR A 244 -10.14 -15.54 -18.69
N PRO A 245 -10.47 -16.54 -17.85
CA PRO A 245 -11.75 -16.53 -17.14
C PRO A 245 -11.86 -15.36 -16.15
N ALA A 246 -10.75 -14.93 -15.53
CA ALA A 246 -10.76 -13.76 -14.65
C ALA A 246 -11.11 -12.46 -15.40
N ILE A 247 -10.56 -12.23 -16.60
CA ILE A 247 -10.85 -11.06 -17.45
C ILE A 247 -12.31 -11.09 -17.91
N SER A 248 -12.79 -12.25 -18.37
CA SER A 248 -14.18 -12.44 -18.79
C SER A 248 -15.14 -12.12 -17.64
N PHE A 249 -14.89 -12.67 -16.44
CA PHE A 249 -15.68 -12.38 -15.25
C PHE A 249 -15.58 -10.92 -14.83
N ALA A 250 -14.38 -10.34 -14.89
CA ALA A 250 -14.14 -8.96 -14.50
C ALA A 250 -14.92 -7.97 -15.36
N ILE A 251 -14.88 -8.15 -16.69
CA ILE A 251 -15.68 -7.34 -17.60
C ILE A 251 -17.18 -7.52 -17.31
N LYS A 252 -17.68 -8.76 -17.17
CA LYS A 252 -19.10 -9.03 -16.94
C LYS A 252 -19.66 -8.46 -15.63
N ASN A 253 -18.81 -8.34 -14.61
CA ASN A 253 -19.23 -7.99 -13.25
C ASN A 253 -18.65 -6.66 -12.75
N LYS A 254 -18.10 -5.81 -13.65
CA LYS A 254 -17.44 -4.54 -13.30
C LYS A 254 -16.34 -4.71 -12.24
N LYS A 255 -15.55 -5.79 -12.34
CA LYS A 255 -14.42 -6.06 -11.44
C LYS A 255 -13.10 -5.67 -12.08
N LYS A 256 -12.08 -5.55 -11.24
CA LYS A 256 -10.68 -5.31 -11.58
C LYS A 256 -9.83 -6.49 -11.14
N ILE A 257 -8.60 -6.58 -11.63
CA ILE A 257 -7.71 -7.71 -11.38
C ILE A 257 -6.39 -7.23 -10.78
N VAL A 258 -5.97 -7.83 -9.66
CA VAL A 258 -4.61 -7.72 -9.14
C VAL A 258 -3.91 -9.04 -9.38
N TYR A 259 -2.86 -9.02 -10.22
CA TYR A 259 -2.00 -10.16 -10.48
C TYR A 259 -0.66 -9.96 -9.78
N LEU A 260 -0.37 -10.79 -8.79
CA LEU A 260 0.84 -10.72 -7.99
C LEU A 260 1.84 -11.78 -8.42
N THR A 261 3.08 -11.37 -8.65
CA THR A 261 4.22 -12.25 -8.89
C THR A 261 5.21 -12.22 -7.74
N SER A 262 6.04 -13.25 -7.66
CA SER A 262 7.17 -13.30 -6.72
C SER A 262 8.42 -12.60 -7.26
N LYS A 263 8.55 -12.46 -8.59
CA LYS A 263 9.72 -11.86 -9.23
C LYS A 263 9.30 -10.92 -10.35
N THR A 264 10.09 -9.86 -10.57
CA THR A 264 9.85 -8.91 -11.67
C THR A 264 9.98 -9.57 -13.04
N THR A 265 10.83 -10.57 -13.20
CA THR A 265 10.98 -11.32 -14.46
C THR A 265 9.70 -12.06 -14.86
N GLN A 266 8.87 -12.46 -13.90
CA GLN A 266 7.60 -13.13 -14.17
C GLN A 266 6.54 -12.17 -14.73
N GLN A 267 6.67 -10.86 -14.51
CA GLN A 267 5.73 -9.87 -15.04
C GLN A 267 5.77 -9.82 -16.57
N ALA A 268 6.90 -10.14 -17.20
CA ALA A 268 7.02 -10.22 -18.66
C ALA A 268 6.10 -11.31 -19.25
N VAL A 269 6.01 -12.47 -18.60
CA VAL A 269 5.13 -13.58 -19.00
C VAL A 269 3.66 -13.16 -18.93
N VAL A 270 3.29 -12.38 -17.92
CA VAL A 270 1.94 -11.80 -17.81
C VAL A 270 1.68 -10.82 -18.95
N ALA A 271 2.63 -9.93 -19.24
CA ALA A 271 2.51 -8.99 -20.36
C ALA A 271 2.32 -9.71 -21.70
N ASP A 272 3.12 -10.75 -21.98
CA ASP A 272 3.00 -11.55 -23.20
C ASP A 272 1.65 -12.27 -23.28
N THR A 273 1.17 -12.79 -22.15
CA THR A 273 -0.16 -13.42 -22.07
C THR A 273 -1.27 -12.41 -22.34
N LEU A 274 -1.20 -11.20 -21.79
CA LEU A 274 -2.17 -10.14 -22.03
C LEU A 274 -2.16 -9.64 -23.49
N ARG A 275 -1.00 -9.61 -24.15
CA ARG A 275 -0.90 -9.33 -25.60
C ARG A 275 -1.55 -10.43 -26.43
N MET A 276 -1.29 -11.69 -26.08
CA MET A 276 -1.90 -12.85 -26.75
C MET A 276 -3.43 -12.85 -26.59
N LEU A 277 -3.93 -12.42 -25.44
CA LEU A 277 -5.36 -12.22 -25.17
C LEU A 277 -5.97 -10.99 -25.87
N ASP A 278 -5.16 -10.20 -26.57
CA ASP A 278 -5.56 -8.99 -27.28
C ASP A 278 -6.33 -8.00 -26.38
N ILE A 279 -5.79 -7.79 -25.16
CA ILE A 279 -6.42 -6.98 -24.11
C ILE A 279 -6.74 -5.54 -24.55
N SER A 280 -5.99 -5.03 -25.54
CA SER A 280 -6.20 -3.70 -26.13
C SER A 280 -7.55 -3.59 -26.84
N ARG A 281 -8.03 -4.67 -27.47
CA ARG A 281 -9.38 -4.70 -28.05
C ARG A 281 -10.45 -4.55 -26.97
N LEU A 282 -10.20 -5.07 -25.78
CA LEU A 282 -11.15 -5.00 -24.66
C LEU A 282 -11.16 -3.64 -23.94
N ASP A 283 -10.45 -2.63 -24.44
CA ASP A 283 -10.35 -1.30 -23.81
C ASP A 283 -9.89 -1.33 -22.35
N MET A 284 -9.18 -2.39 -21.94
CA MET A 284 -8.73 -2.52 -20.56
C MET A 284 -7.35 -1.90 -20.37
N ARG A 285 -7.22 -1.18 -19.26
CA ARG A 285 -6.04 -0.45 -18.86
C ARG A 285 -5.20 -1.33 -17.94
N VAL A 286 -3.94 -1.57 -18.30
CA VAL A 286 -3.02 -2.41 -17.54
C VAL A 286 -1.89 -1.55 -16.97
N CYS A 287 -1.61 -1.71 -15.67
CA CYS A 287 -0.49 -1.05 -15.01
C CYS A 287 0.47 -2.08 -14.39
N PHE A 288 1.75 -1.98 -14.74
CA PHE A 288 2.82 -2.76 -14.13
C PHE A 288 3.50 -1.94 -13.03
N LEU A 289 3.51 -2.47 -11.80
CA LEU A 289 4.15 -1.84 -10.65
C LEU A 289 5.63 -2.17 -10.58
N ALA A 290 6.44 -1.15 -10.32
CA ALA A 290 7.87 -1.25 -10.05
C ALA A 290 8.24 -0.50 -8.77
N ALA A 291 9.36 -0.90 -8.15
CA ALA A 291 9.85 -0.26 -6.94
C ALA A 291 10.09 1.24 -7.17
N ARG A 292 9.64 2.09 -6.24
CA ARG A 292 9.76 3.57 -6.35
C ARG A 292 11.19 4.03 -6.64
N GLN A 293 12.18 3.40 -6.02
CA GLN A 293 13.60 3.70 -6.24
C GLN A 293 14.03 3.40 -7.68
N LYS A 294 13.54 2.32 -8.29
CA LYS A 294 13.82 1.96 -9.70
C LYS A 294 13.13 2.88 -10.70
N MET A 295 12.05 3.55 -10.28
CA MET A 295 11.32 4.54 -11.08
C MET A 295 11.87 5.96 -10.89
N CYS A 296 12.82 6.19 -9.97
CA CYS A 296 13.35 7.51 -9.69
C CYS A 296 14.31 7.95 -10.79
N ILE A 297 14.12 9.17 -11.29
CA ILE A 297 14.98 9.81 -12.31
C ILE A 297 15.92 10.86 -11.72
N ASN A 298 15.87 11.10 -10.40
CA ASN A 298 16.87 11.91 -9.71
C ASN A 298 18.15 11.10 -9.50
N GLU A 299 19.30 11.78 -9.53
CA GLU A 299 20.60 11.20 -9.14
C GLU A 299 20.61 10.75 -7.68
N THR A 300 20.00 11.54 -6.80
CA THR A 300 19.85 11.24 -5.37
C THR A 300 18.38 10.95 -5.05
N TYR A 301 18.10 9.80 -4.46
CA TYR A 301 16.74 9.39 -4.10
C TYR A 301 16.20 10.16 -2.89
N LEU A 302 15.73 11.39 -3.12
CA LEU A 302 15.03 12.20 -2.12
C LEU A 302 13.62 12.54 -2.62
N CYS A 303 12.65 11.71 -2.26
CA CYS A 303 11.24 12.05 -2.47
C CYS A 303 10.86 13.13 -1.46
N ASP A 304 10.80 14.40 -1.88
CA ASP A 304 10.16 15.54 -1.19
C ASP A 304 9.76 16.62 -2.19
N VAL A 305 8.56 17.20 -2.04
CA VAL A 305 8.03 18.18 -3.00
C VAL A 305 8.90 19.43 -3.11
N ASN A 306 9.62 19.79 -2.04
CA ASN A 306 10.48 20.97 -2.02
C ASN A 306 11.86 20.72 -2.65
N TYR A 307 12.23 19.44 -2.84
CA TYR A 307 13.57 19.04 -3.28
C TYR A 307 13.56 18.27 -4.59
N CYS A 308 12.46 17.60 -4.92
CA CYS A 308 12.30 16.82 -6.14
C CYS A 308 11.50 17.65 -7.16
N PRO A 309 12.15 18.21 -8.19
CA PRO A 309 11.45 19.02 -9.19
C PRO A 309 10.39 18.22 -9.95
N PHE A 310 10.63 16.94 -10.19
CA PHE A 310 9.69 16.05 -10.87
C PHE A 310 8.43 15.75 -10.02
N LEU A 311 8.59 15.63 -8.70
CA LEU A 311 7.46 15.42 -7.78
C LEU A 311 6.63 16.70 -7.68
N ALA A 312 7.29 17.87 -7.57
CA ALA A 312 6.62 19.16 -7.61
C ALA A 312 5.87 19.35 -8.92
N ALA A 313 6.50 19.07 -10.06
CA ALA A 313 5.88 19.18 -11.38
C ALA A 313 4.67 18.25 -11.52
N PHE A 314 4.79 17.00 -11.06
CA PHE A 314 3.67 16.06 -11.05
C PHE A 314 2.50 16.56 -10.19
N LEU A 315 2.76 16.95 -8.94
CA LEU A 315 1.70 17.38 -8.03
C LEU A 315 1.03 18.68 -8.50
N ASN A 316 1.80 19.62 -9.06
CA ASN A 316 1.30 20.89 -9.58
C ASN A 316 0.69 20.81 -10.99
N HIS A 317 0.62 19.61 -11.58
CA HIS A 317 0.04 19.47 -12.91
C HIS A 317 -1.45 19.78 -12.88
N ALA A 318 -1.88 20.75 -13.71
CA ALA A 318 -3.24 21.30 -13.67
C ALA A 318 -4.33 20.24 -13.94
N ASP A 319 -4.03 19.28 -14.81
CA ASP A 319 -4.96 18.18 -15.15
C ASP A 319 -4.24 16.84 -15.17
N LEU A 320 -4.06 16.24 -13.99
CA LEU A 320 -3.47 14.90 -13.85
C LEU A 320 -4.36 13.81 -14.45
N SER A 321 -5.67 14.02 -14.49
CA SER A 321 -6.62 13.04 -15.01
C SER A 321 -6.38 12.80 -16.49
N THR A 322 -6.40 13.88 -17.28
CA THR A 322 -6.15 13.86 -18.72
C THR A 322 -4.74 13.38 -19.04
N LEU A 323 -3.74 13.77 -18.24
CA LEU A 323 -2.36 13.31 -18.40
C LEU A 323 -2.28 11.78 -18.29
N VAL A 324 -2.91 11.19 -17.27
CA VAL A 324 -2.96 9.73 -17.10
C VAL A 324 -3.80 9.05 -18.18
N ASP A 325 -4.90 9.66 -18.64
CA ASP A 325 -5.70 9.07 -19.72
C ASP A 325 -4.95 9.06 -21.05
N SER A 326 -4.12 10.08 -21.32
CA SER A 326 -3.27 10.14 -22.51
C SER A 326 -2.24 9.01 -22.56
N TRP A 327 -1.75 8.56 -21.40
CA TRP A 327 -0.86 7.40 -21.29
C TRP A 327 -1.57 6.11 -21.74
N TYR A 328 -2.85 5.97 -21.40
CA TYR A 328 -3.63 4.79 -21.76
C TYR A 328 -4.06 4.74 -23.23
N ALA A 329 -3.64 5.70 -24.06
CA ALA A 329 -3.59 5.49 -25.51
C ALA A 329 -2.74 4.25 -25.87
N GLN A 330 -1.80 3.87 -24.99
CA GLN A 330 -1.12 2.58 -24.99
C GLN A 330 -1.68 1.75 -23.81
N PRO A 331 -2.68 0.88 -24.03
CA PRO A 331 -3.44 0.23 -22.95
C PRO A 331 -2.58 -0.66 -22.04
N MET A 332 -1.42 -1.09 -22.53
CA MET A 332 -0.46 -1.90 -21.78
C MET A 332 0.96 -1.47 -22.10
N ALA A 333 1.62 -0.83 -21.14
CA ALA A 333 3.02 -0.43 -21.27
C ALA A 333 3.81 -0.73 -19.99
N SER A 334 5.07 -1.09 -20.19
CA SER A 334 6.01 -1.53 -19.17
C SER A 334 6.44 -0.38 -18.25
N PRO A 335 6.99 -0.68 -17.05
CA PRO A 335 7.56 0.35 -16.19
C PRO A 335 8.67 1.17 -16.86
N VAL A 336 9.41 0.56 -17.80
CA VAL A 336 10.47 1.23 -18.58
C VAL A 336 9.88 2.27 -19.53
N GLU A 337 8.83 1.92 -20.26
CA GLU A 337 8.12 2.86 -21.14
C GLU A 337 7.48 4.00 -20.34
N MET A 338 6.90 3.69 -19.17
CA MET A 338 6.32 4.68 -18.27
C MET A 338 7.36 5.65 -17.72
N LEU A 339 8.55 5.15 -17.39
CA LEU A 339 9.67 5.98 -16.97
C LEU A 339 10.10 6.91 -18.10
N ALA A 340 10.27 6.39 -19.31
CA ALA A 340 10.65 7.20 -20.47
C ALA A 340 9.59 8.29 -20.78
N TRP A 341 8.31 7.93 -20.72
CA TRP A 341 7.20 8.84 -20.93
C TRP A 341 7.14 9.94 -19.86
N SER A 342 7.24 9.55 -18.59
CA SER A 342 7.24 10.50 -17.46
C SER A 342 8.43 11.46 -17.53
N LYS A 343 9.60 10.95 -17.93
CA LYS A 343 10.80 11.76 -18.16
C LYS A 343 10.59 12.78 -19.28
N ALA A 344 9.96 12.39 -20.39
CA ALA A 344 9.64 13.29 -21.50
C ALA A 344 8.67 14.41 -21.08
N HIS A 345 7.76 14.13 -20.14
CA HIS A 345 6.81 15.10 -19.60
C HIS A 345 7.35 15.89 -18.38
N GLY A 346 8.57 15.60 -17.91
CA GLY A 346 9.18 16.29 -16.77
C GLY A 346 8.48 16.04 -15.43
N ILE A 347 7.82 14.89 -15.27
CA ILE A 347 7.06 14.53 -14.06
C ILE A 347 7.66 13.33 -13.32
N CYS A 348 7.29 13.15 -12.05
CA CYS A 348 7.76 12.03 -11.23
C CYS A 348 7.19 10.69 -11.73
N PRO A 349 8.02 9.75 -12.21
CA PRO A 349 7.51 8.49 -12.74
C PRO A 349 6.88 7.59 -11.68
N ALA A 350 7.38 7.63 -10.43
CA ALA A 350 6.87 6.81 -9.34
C ALA A 350 5.44 7.21 -8.93
N GLU A 351 5.16 8.51 -8.79
CA GLU A 351 3.82 8.97 -8.46
C GLU A 351 2.87 8.91 -9.66
N PHE A 352 3.39 9.13 -10.88
CA PHE A 352 2.65 8.89 -12.11
C PHE A 352 2.18 7.43 -12.22
N MET A 353 3.05 6.46 -11.93
CA MET A 353 2.71 5.04 -11.90
C MET A 353 1.60 4.72 -10.90
N LEU A 354 1.64 5.30 -9.70
CA LEU A 354 0.58 5.11 -8.71
C LEU A 354 -0.74 5.75 -9.15
N ALA A 355 -0.70 6.89 -9.84
CA ALA A 355 -1.89 7.52 -10.41
C ALA A 355 -2.49 6.67 -11.54
N ALA A 356 -1.65 6.15 -12.44
CA ALA A 356 -2.04 5.20 -13.48
C ALA A 356 -2.67 3.93 -12.86
N ALA A 357 -2.04 3.33 -11.86
CA ALA A 357 -2.54 2.14 -11.17
C ALA A 357 -3.98 2.31 -10.63
N ARG A 358 -4.36 3.50 -10.14
CA ARG A 358 -5.74 3.76 -9.69
C ARG A 358 -6.78 3.71 -10.83
N LYS A 359 -6.40 4.16 -12.03
CA LYS A 359 -7.22 4.12 -13.24
C LYS A 359 -7.15 2.79 -14.00
N ALA A 360 -6.26 1.88 -13.59
CA ALA A 360 -6.11 0.57 -14.23
C ALA A 360 -7.29 -0.37 -13.93
N ASP A 361 -7.56 -1.28 -14.86
CA ASP A 361 -8.44 -2.43 -14.70
C ASP A 361 -7.66 -3.67 -14.26
N ILE A 362 -6.39 -3.75 -14.67
CA ILE A 362 -5.47 -4.82 -14.28
C ILE A 362 -4.19 -4.20 -13.71
N ILE A 363 -3.84 -4.59 -12.49
CA ILE A 363 -2.57 -4.24 -11.86
C ILE A 363 -1.71 -5.50 -11.78
N VAL A 364 -0.48 -5.41 -12.28
CA VAL A 364 0.52 -6.49 -12.18
C VAL A 364 1.67 -6.01 -11.30
N GLY A 365 2.00 -6.71 -10.23
CA GLY A 365 2.98 -6.25 -9.27
C GLY A 365 3.59 -7.34 -8.41
N ASP A 366 4.54 -6.97 -7.56
CA ASP A 366 5.10 -7.88 -6.57
C ASP A 366 4.12 -8.10 -5.40
N SER A 367 4.10 -9.32 -4.85
CA SER A 367 3.30 -9.68 -3.65
C SER A 367 3.42 -8.70 -2.48
N ASN A 368 4.56 -8.05 -2.28
CA ASN A 368 4.80 -7.12 -1.18
C ASN A 368 3.85 -5.91 -1.23
N TYR A 369 3.40 -5.47 -2.41
CA TYR A 369 2.44 -4.36 -2.53
C TYR A 369 1.07 -4.65 -1.91
N LEU A 370 0.80 -5.90 -1.56
CA LEU A 370 -0.40 -6.28 -0.83
C LEU A 370 -0.06 -6.78 0.58
N PHE A 371 0.94 -7.67 0.69
CA PHE A 371 1.21 -8.42 1.93
C PHE A 371 2.28 -7.79 2.84
N ASP A 372 3.17 -6.93 2.36
CA ASP A 372 4.15 -6.27 3.22
C ASP A 372 3.54 -4.99 3.83
N PRO A 373 3.37 -4.90 5.16
CA PRO A 373 2.72 -3.76 5.79
C PRO A 373 3.45 -2.42 5.60
N GLN A 374 4.75 -2.42 5.27
CA GLN A 374 5.54 -1.20 5.07
C GLN A 374 5.37 -0.60 3.68
N VAL A 375 5.14 -1.43 2.66
CA VAL A 375 5.01 -1.00 1.26
C VAL A 375 3.63 -1.24 0.66
N SER A 376 2.71 -1.86 1.41
CA SER A 376 1.35 -2.17 0.98
C SER A 376 0.64 -0.94 0.42
N LEU A 377 0.08 -1.07 -0.78
CA LEU A 377 -0.69 -0.03 -1.47
C LEU A 377 -2.15 -0.06 -1.00
N ARG A 378 -2.35 0.03 0.32
CA ARG A 378 -3.68 0.01 0.94
C ARG A 378 -4.62 1.09 0.36
N SER A 379 -4.09 2.23 -0.07
CA SER A 379 -4.91 3.26 -0.71
C SER A 379 -5.42 2.89 -2.12
N ILE A 380 -4.99 1.77 -2.69
CA ILE A 380 -5.50 1.24 -3.96
C ILE A 380 -6.38 0.00 -3.69
N PHE A 381 -6.00 -0.82 -2.70
CA PHE A 381 -6.61 -2.12 -2.43
C PHE A 381 -7.49 -2.18 -1.16
N SER A 382 -7.55 -1.12 -0.35
CA SER A 382 -8.16 -1.15 1.00
C SER A 382 -9.14 -0.01 1.28
N ASP A 383 -9.63 0.66 0.24
CA ASP A 383 -10.81 1.52 0.42
C ASP A 383 -12.05 0.64 0.73
N GLU A 384 -13.07 1.24 1.37
CA GLU A 384 -14.33 0.60 1.80
C GLU A 384 -15.10 -0.12 0.67
N ASN A 385 -14.62 0.00 -0.57
CA ASN A 385 -15.10 -0.66 -1.78
C ASN A 385 -14.23 -1.86 -2.23
N ASN A 386 -13.75 -2.65 -1.27
CA ASN A 386 -12.98 -3.88 -1.54
C ASN A 386 -13.69 -5.00 -2.36
N PRO A 387 -15.03 -5.05 -2.63
CA PRO A 387 -15.59 -6.16 -3.40
C PRO A 387 -15.28 -6.11 -4.91
N ASP A 388 -14.50 -5.15 -5.41
CA ASP A 388 -14.25 -4.99 -6.86
C ASP A 388 -12.97 -5.65 -7.39
N TRP A 389 -12.04 -6.07 -6.55
CA TRP A 389 -10.81 -6.72 -7.03
C TRP A 389 -10.88 -8.24 -6.98
N LEU A 390 -10.38 -8.88 -8.04
CA LEU A 390 -10.03 -10.28 -8.10
C LEU A 390 -8.52 -10.42 -7.84
N LEU A 391 -8.13 -11.32 -6.95
CA LEU A 391 -6.74 -11.53 -6.60
C LEU A 391 -6.20 -12.80 -7.28
N ILE A 392 -5.10 -12.67 -8.01
CA ILE A 392 -4.36 -13.80 -8.58
C ILE A 392 -2.93 -13.75 -8.03
N ILE A 393 -2.46 -14.86 -7.47
CA ILE A 393 -1.10 -14.97 -6.92
C ILE A 393 -0.37 -16.10 -7.62
N ASP A 394 0.63 -15.72 -8.41
CA ASP A 394 1.53 -16.65 -9.09
C ASP A 394 2.70 -17.04 -8.20
N GLU A 395 3.13 -18.30 -8.32
CA GLU A 395 4.09 -18.94 -7.43
C GLU A 395 3.81 -18.69 -5.94
N VAL A 396 2.55 -18.92 -5.56
CA VAL A 396 2.01 -18.63 -4.22
C VAL A 396 2.79 -19.30 -3.08
N HIS A 397 3.58 -20.36 -3.34
CA HIS A 397 4.45 -20.96 -2.32
C HIS A 397 5.47 -19.96 -1.73
N ASN A 398 5.85 -18.92 -2.47
CA ASN A 398 6.77 -17.88 -1.98
C ASN A 398 6.09 -16.90 -1.02
N LEU A 399 4.76 -16.87 -0.96
CA LEU A 399 4.02 -15.90 -0.17
C LEU A 399 4.30 -16.04 1.33
N HIS A 400 4.35 -17.29 1.83
CA HIS A 400 4.57 -17.57 3.24
C HIS A 400 5.93 -17.03 3.76
N PRO A 401 7.10 -17.45 3.23
CA PRO A 401 8.39 -16.95 3.73
C PRO A 401 8.53 -15.44 3.54
N ARG A 402 8.06 -14.87 2.43
CA ARG A 402 8.16 -13.42 2.19
C ARG A 402 7.32 -12.59 3.16
N THR A 403 6.11 -13.06 3.47
CA THR A 403 5.25 -12.36 4.45
C THR A 403 5.81 -12.52 5.86
N MET A 404 6.41 -13.67 6.17
CA MET A 404 7.12 -13.91 7.42
C MET A 404 8.27 -12.91 7.61
N ASP A 405 9.09 -12.71 6.57
CA ASP A 405 10.18 -11.72 6.57
C ASP A 405 9.65 -10.29 6.72
N ALA A 406 8.60 -9.92 5.98
CA ALA A 406 7.98 -8.59 6.06
C ALA A 406 7.33 -8.28 7.42
N LEU A 407 6.97 -9.33 8.17
CA LEU A 407 6.42 -9.25 9.53
C LEU A 407 7.49 -9.47 10.61
N SER A 408 8.76 -9.51 10.23
CA SER A 408 9.90 -9.65 11.13
C SER A 408 10.80 -8.41 11.03
N THR A 409 11.49 -8.07 12.12
CA THR A 409 12.40 -6.92 12.17
C THR A 409 13.36 -7.04 13.34
N GLU A 410 14.48 -6.35 13.27
CA GLU A 410 15.52 -6.37 14.30
C GLU A 410 16.15 -5.00 14.51
N LEU A 411 16.77 -4.84 15.69
CA LEU A 411 17.54 -3.67 16.08
C LEU A 411 18.85 -4.15 16.70
N ASP A 412 19.96 -3.60 16.22
CA ASP A 412 21.30 -3.87 16.75
C ASP A 412 21.74 -2.69 17.63
N ARG A 413 22.10 -2.96 18.89
CA ARG A 413 22.60 -1.93 19.81
C ARG A 413 23.84 -1.22 19.26
N ARG A 414 24.67 -1.90 18.46
CA ARG A 414 25.87 -1.29 17.87
C ARG A 414 25.53 -0.15 16.91
N ASP A 415 24.46 -0.28 16.14
CA ASP A 415 24.01 0.78 15.22
C ASP A 415 23.55 2.01 15.99
N LEU A 416 22.81 1.81 17.09
CA LEU A 416 22.41 2.86 18.01
C LEU A 416 23.62 3.58 18.64
N LEU A 417 24.59 2.83 19.16
CA LEU A 417 25.79 3.39 19.80
C LEU A 417 26.67 4.15 18.80
N ASN A 418 26.81 3.64 17.58
CA ASN A 418 27.51 4.33 16.49
C ASN A 418 26.81 5.66 16.15
N LEU A 419 25.47 5.65 16.07
CA LEU A 419 24.70 6.86 15.83
C LEU A 419 24.90 7.92 16.92
N ILE A 420 24.86 7.51 18.19
CA ILE A 420 25.13 8.39 19.34
C ILE A 420 26.54 8.99 19.24
N LYS A 421 27.55 8.17 18.90
CA LYS A 421 28.94 8.62 18.73
C LYS A 421 29.06 9.66 17.62
N ASP A 422 28.45 9.41 16.47
CA ASP A 422 28.48 10.32 15.32
C ASP A 422 27.81 11.66 15.62
N LEU A 423 26.68 11.64 16.34
CA LEU A 423 26.00 12.86 16.76
C LEU A 423 26.82 13.67 17.78
N LYS A 424 27.55 13.00 18.69
CA LYS A 424 28.47 13.66 19.64
C LYS A 424 29.58 14.41 18.90
N ILE A 425 30.15 13.79 17.86
CA ILE A 425 31.20 14.41 17.03
C ILE A 425 30.69 15.67 16.31
N ARG A 426 29.44 15.66 15.82
CA ARG A 426 28.84 16.82 15.13
C ARG A 426 28.53 18.00 16.06
N GLY A 427 28.28 17.75 17.36
CA GLY A 427 28.15 18.78 18.39
C GLY A 427 26.98 19.78 18.25
N THR A 428 25.96 19.48 17.44
CA THR A 428 24.83 20.41 17.23
C THR A 428 23.85 20.42 18.41
N LYS A 429 23.06 21.50 18.57
CA LYS A 429 22.00 21.56 19.60
C LYS A 429 20.96 20.45 19.41
N THR A 430 20.47 20.27 18.18
CA THR A 430 19.55 19.18 17.78
C THR A 430 20.18 17.81 18.00
N GLY A 431 21.49 17.67 17.79
CA GLY A 431 22.24 16.45 18.09
C GLY A 431 22.22 16.09 19.57
N ARG A 432 22.31 17.07 20.49
CA ARG A 432 22.24 16.83 21.94
C ARG A 432 20.87 16.31 22.38
N GLU A 433 19.78 16.90 21.85
CA GLU A 433 18.42 16.43 22.12
C GLU A 433 18.21 15.01 21.59
N LEU A 434 18.70 14.72 20.37
CA LEU A 434 18.68 13.38 19.80
C LEU A 434 19.47 12.37 20.62
N ILE A 435 20.68 12.71 21.07
CA ILE A 435 21.49 11.83 21.92
C ILE A 435 20.73 11.46 23.19
N SER A 436 20.07 12.43 23.84
CA SER A 436 19.26 12.16 25.03
C SER A 436 18.13 11.17 24.75
N ALA A 437 17.41 11.34 23.62
CA ALA A 437 16.35 10.42 23.23
C ALA A 437 16.87 9.03 22.83
N LEU A 438 18.00 8.96 22.12
CA LEU A 438 18.64 7.70 21.73
C LEU A 438 19.21 6.96 22.94
N SER A 439 19.71 7.68 23.95
CA SER A 439 20.16 7.08 25.21
C SER A 439 19.01 6.40 25.98
N ARG A 440 17.80 6.96 25.95
CA ARG A 440 16.61 6.27 26.51
C ARG A 440 16.29 4.96 25.80
N ILE A 441 16.58 4.88 24.49
CA ILE A 441 16.45 3.62 23.75
C ILE A 441 17.58 2.66 24.17
N ASP A 442 18.80 3.17 24.41
CA ASP A 442 19.91 2.35 24.91
C ASP A 442 19.63 1.77 26.32
N ASP A 443 18.95 2.52 27.17
CA ASP A 443 18.50 2.06 28.50
C ASP A 443 17.54 0.84 28.39
N LEU A 444 16.75 0.74 27.30
CA LEU A 444 15.94 -0.46 27.03
C LEU A 444 16.81 -1.67 26.69
N PHE A 445 17.89 -1.47 25.94
CA PHE A 445 18.86 -2.55 25.67
C PHE A 445 19.55 -2.99 26.96
N ASP A 446 19.90 -2.07 27.85
CA ASP A 446 20.48 -2.40 29.16
C ASP A 446 19.49 -3.18 30.03
N SER A 447 18.22 -2.78 30.04
CA SER A 447 17.18 -3.50 30.77
C SER A 447 17.01 -4.93 30.24
N CYS A 448 17.02 -5.11 28.92
CA CYS A 448 17.00 -6.45 28.30
C CYS A 448 18.29 -7.24 28.61
N GLN A 449 19.45 -6.60 28.64
CA GLN A 449 20.70 -7.27 28.98
C GLN A 449 20.66 -7.80 30.42
N GLN A 450 20.26 -6.96 31.38
CA GLN A 450 20.17 -7.32 32.79
C GLN A 450 19.16 -8.44 33.01
N GLU A 451 17.99 -8.38 32.37
CA GLU A 451 16.98 -9.45 32.41
C GLU A 451 17.56 -10.80 31.94
N GLY A 452 18.32 -10.79 30.84
CA GLY A 452 18.99 -11.99 30.32
C GLY A 452 20.04 -12.54 31.28
N GLU A 453 20.87 -11.68 31.87
CA GLU A 453 21.93 -12.08 32.80
C GLU A 453 21.38 -12.62 34.14
N ILE A 454 20.27 -12.06 34.63
CA ILE A 454 19.67 -12.45 35.91
C ILE A 454 18.79 -13.69 35.76
N ASN A 455 17.88 -13.70 34.77
CA ASN A 455 16.83 -14.72 34.66
C ASN A 455 17.16 -15.81 33.62
N HIS A 456 18.11 -15.58 32.71
CA HIS A 456 18.47 -16.49 31.62
C HIS A 456 19.99 -16.72 31.44
N PRO A 457 20.78 -16.93 32.52
CA PRO A 457 22.25 -16.87 32.48
C PRO A 457 22.93 -17.91 31.58
N GLU A 458 22.26 -19.04 31.29
CA GLU A 458 22.79 -20.11 30.43
C GLU A 458 22.32 -20.02 28.97
N GLN A 459 21.45 -19.06 28.65
CA GLN A 459 20.85 -18.93 27.32
C GLN A 459 21.50 -17.78 26.56
N GLN A 460 21.93 -18.04 25.32
CA GLN A 460 22.35 -16.98 24.41
C GLN A 460 21.17 -16.06 24.03
N TYR A 461 20.02 -16.67 23.74
CA TYR A 461 18.79 -15.98 23.37
C TYR A 461 17.70 -16.31 24.38
N TYR A 462 16.91 -15.30 24.77
CA TYR A 462 15.70 -15.52 25.54
C TYR A 462 14.52 -14.75 24.93
N VAL A 463 13.33 -15.34 25.07
CA VAL A 463 12.06 -14.75 24.63
C VAL A 463 11.40 -14.08 25.81
N PHE A 464 10.86 -12.88 25.62
CA PHE A 464 10.17 -12.14 26.65
C PHE A 464 8.97 -11.37 26.09
N GLU A 465 8.08 -10.94 26.97
CA GLU A 465 6.95 -10.09 26.61
C GLU A 465 7.28 -8.64 27.03
N PRO A 466 7.54 -7.72 26.09
CA PRO A 466 7.91 -6.34 26.43
C PRO A 466 6.73 -5.55 27.00
N ASP A 467 7.00 -4.58 27.89
CA ASP A 467 6.03 -3.56 28.28
C ASP A 467 5.77 -2.60 27.10
N ARG A 468 4.76 -2.94 26.29
CA ARG A 468 4.42 -2.18 25.08
C ARG A 468 4.11 -0.71 25.36
N SER A 469 3.64 -0.34 26.57
CA SER A 469 3.35 1.05 26.95
C SER A 469 4.64 1.85 27.03
N GLU A 470 5.62 1.34 27.77
CA GLU A 470 6.93 1.96 27.94
C GLU A 470 7.63 2.17 26.59
N TRP A 471 7.67 1.12 25.76
CA TRP A 471 8.25 1.19 24.42
C TRP A 471 7.56 2.24 23.53
N GLN A 472 6.22 2.35 23.64
CA GLN A 472 5.46 3.35 22.89
C GLN A 472 5.74 4.77 23.38
N GLU A 473 5.88 4.98 24.69
CA GLU A 473 6.22 6.29 25.26
C GLU A 473 7.63 6.74 24.84
N ILE A 474 8.61 5.84 24.89
CA ILE A 474 9.98 6.12 24.43
C ILE A 474 9.99 6.44 22.93
N TYR A 475 9.23 5.68 22.13
CA TYR A 475 9.05 5.98 20.72
C TYR A 475 8.43 7.37 20.48
N ASP A 476 7.36 7.74 21.19
CA ASP A 476 6.69 9.02 21.01
C ASP A 476 7.61 10.21 21.38
N GLN A 477 8.43 10.05 22.42
CA GLN A 477 9.47 11.01 22.79
C GLN A 477 10.56 11.12 21.71
N PHE A 478 11.09 9.98 21.25
CA PHE A 478 12.10 9.95 20.19
C PHE A 478 11.57 10.53 18.87
N GLU A 479 10.34 10.18 18.48
CA GLU A 479 9.68 10.69 17.27
C GLU A 479 9.58 12.21 17.33
N SER A 480 9.20 12.78 18.48
CA SER A 480 9.10 14.24 18.65
C SER A 480 10.44 14.95 18.41
N VAL A 481 11.54 14.39 18.92
CA VAL A 481 12.89 14.94 18.73
C VAL A 481 13.40 14.68 17.31
N PHE A 482 13.12 13.51 16.74
CA PHE A 482 13.41 13.18 15.35
C PHE A 482 12.75 14.15 14.39
N LEU A 483 11.49 14.54 14.63
CA LEU A 483 10.81 15.55 13.85
C LEU A 483 11.54 16.90 13.91
N ALA A 484 11.96 17.34 15.11
CA ALA A 484 12.75 18.57 15.25
C ALA A 484 14.07 18.51 14.48
N TYR A 485 14.76 17.37 14.52
CA TYR A 485 15.97 17.11 13.72
C TYR A 485 15.69 17.17 12.22
N LEU A 486 14.66 16.46 11.76
CA LEU A 486 14.25 16.42 10.38
C LEU A 486 13.92 17.84 9.86
N PHE A 487 13.25 18.66 10.69
CA PHE A 487 12.95 20.05 10.35
C PHE A 487 14.21 20.92 10.28
N ASP A 488 15.20 20.71 11.15
CA ASP A 488 16.49 21.41 11.05
C ASP A 488 17.23 21.03 9.75
N ARG A 489 17.22 19.75 9.38
CA ARG A 489 17.77 19.27 8.09
C ARG A 489 17.06 19.88 6.89
N ILE A 490 15.72 19.91 6.91
CA ILE A 490 14.90 20.56 5.88
C ILE A 490 15.24 22.05 5.79
N ARG A 491 15.33 22.78 6.91
CA ARG A 491 15.65 24.22 6.87
C ARG A 491 17.03 24.50 6.29
N ARG A 492 18.00 23.62 6.55
CA ARG A 492 19.39 23.77 6.08
C ARG A 492 19.63 23.18 4.69
N ARG A 493 18.62 22.59 4.05
CA ARG A 493 18.76 21.84 2.78
C ARG A 493 19.81 20.72 2.85
N GLN A 494 19.85 20.02 3.99
CA GLN A 494 20.79 18.93 4.29
C GLN A 494 20.08 17.58 4.41
N LEU A 495 19.06 17.33 3.59
CA LEU A 495 18.41 16.02 3.55
C LEU A 495 19.30 15.04 2.77
N HIS A 496 19.67 13.95 3.41
CA HIS A 496 20.37 12.83 2.77
C HIS A 496 19.49 11.58 2.84
N PRO A 497 19.31 10.81 1.74
CA PRO A 497 18.46 9.61 1.75
C PRO A 497 18.94 8.55 2.75
N GLU A 498 20.26 8.42 2.88
CA GLU A 498 20.93 7.50 3.79
C GLU A 498 21.37 8.19 5.08
N ASP A 499 20.65 9.23 5.52
CA ASP A 499 20.93 9.84 6.82
C ASP A 499 20.75 8.77 7.93
N PRO A 500 21.80 8.44 8.70
CA PRO A 500 21.75 7.33 9.65
C PRO A 500 20.66 7.48 10.72
N VAL A 501 20.32 8.72 11.10
CA VAL A 501 19.24 8.99 12.06
C VAL A 501 17.88 8.63 11.45
N THR A 502 17.69 8.96 10.17
CA THR A 502 16.46 8.63 9.43
C THR A 502 16.31 7.13 9.23
N VAL A 503 17.39 6.43 8.87
CA VAL A 503 17.39 4.96 8.72
C VAL A 503 17.05 4.29 10.05
N PHE A 504 17.71 4.69 11.14
CA PHE A 504 17.40 4.18 12.47
C PHE A 504 15.94 4.47 12.88
N TYR A 505 15.43 5.68 12.63
CA TYR A 505 14.03 6.01 12.89
C TYR A 505 13.05 5.10 12.11
N GLN A 506 13.35 4.77 10.86
CA GLN A 506 12.52 3.86 10.05
C GLN A 506 12.51 2.44 10.65
N HIS A 507 13.67 1.89 11.00
CA HIS A 507 13.77 0.56 11.63
C HIS A 507 13.08 0.54 13.01
N PHE A 508 13.33 1.53 13.86
CA PHE A 508 12.72 1.60 15.19
C PHE A 508 11.19 1.78 15.08
N ARG A 509 10.72 2.60 14.14
CA ARG A 509 9.28 2.71 13.86
C ARG A 509 8.69 1.37 13.42
N GLN A 510 9.33 0.65 12.49
CA GLN A 510 8.87 -0.66 12.05
C GLN A 510 8.80 -1.64 13.24
N PHE A 511 9.81 -1.61 14.10
CA PHE A 511 9.86 -2.37 15.35
C PHE A 511 8.66 -2.09 16.24
N ILE A 512 8.38 -0.81 16.53
CA ILE A 512 7.24 -0.40 17.35
C ILE A 512 5.90 -0.76 16.69
N GLN A 513 5.78 -0.63 15.36
CA GLN A 513 4.58 -1.03 14.63
C GLN A 513 4.30 -2.54 14.74
N LEU A 514 5.33 -3.37 14.60
CA LEU A 514 5.20 -4.82 14.75
C LEU A 514 4.96 -5.23 16.20
N MET A 515 5.55 -4.52 17.17
CA MET A 515 5.33 -4.76 18.60
C MET A 515 3.86 -4.58 19.02
N ARG A 516 3.10 -3.72 18.31
CA ARG A 516 1.64 -3.55 18.54
C ARG A 516 0.82 -4.77 18.10
N ARG A 517 1.36 -5.61 17.21
CA ARG A 517 0.67 -6.84 16.80
C ARG A 517 0.66 -7.81 17.99
N ARG A 518 -0.50 -8.42 18.19
CA ARG A 518 -0.72 -9.44 19.21
C ARG A 518 -0.98 -10.75 18.51
N GLY A 519 -0.43 -11.83 19.04
CA GLY A 519 -0.60 -13.14 18.45
C GLY A 519 0.41 -14.13 19.02
N ARG A 520 0.09 -15.42 18.97
CA ARG A 520 1.03 -16.49 19.36
C ARG A 520 2.10 -16.74 18.30
N GLU A 521 1.93 -16.13 17.14
CA GLU A 521 2.81 -16.22 15.98
C GLU A 521 4.00 -15.23 16.02
N PHE A 522 3.99 -14.26 16.93
CA PHE A 522 5.07 -13.28 17.08
C PHE A 522 5.88 -13.54 18.35
N PHE A 523 7.20 -13.52 18.22
CA PHE A 523 8.13 -13.67 19.34
C PHE A 523 9.09 -12.50 19.38
N VAL A 524 9.24 -11.90 20.55
CA VAL A 524 10.27 -10.90 20.83
C VAL A 524 11.39 -11.61 21.58
N TYR A 525 12.62 -11.53 21.06
CA TYR A 525 13.77 -12.12 21.71
C TYR A 525 14.97 -11.19 21.70
N TYR A 526 15.86 -11.42 22.65
CA TYR A 526 17.09 -10.67 22.82
C TYR A 526 18.31 -11.61 22.86
N ASP A 527 19.39 -11.24 22.16
CA ASP A 527 20.69 -11.91 22.20
C ASP A 527 21.61 -11.24 23.22
N ALA A 528 21.71 -11.86 24.40
CA ALA A 528 22.51 -11.35 25.52
C ALA A 528 24.01 -11.61 25.34
N ALA A 529 24.40 -12.65 24.59
CA ALA A 529 25.82 -12.95 24.34
C ALA A 529 26.37 -12.20 23.12
N GLY A 530 25.50 -11.87 22.16
CA GLY A 530 25.81 -11.26 20.86
C GLY A 530 25.99 -9.74 20.86
N LYS A 531 26.08 -9.09 22.04
CA LYS A 531 26.24 -7.63 22.22
C LYS A 531 24.97 -6.80 21.95
N GLY A 532 23.81 -7.34 22.30
CA GLY A 532 22.55 -6.60 22.33
C GLY A 532 21.83 -6.50 21.00
N HIS A 533 21.37 -7.64 20.51
CA HIS A 533 20.51 -7.73 19.34
C HIS A 533 19.07 -8.03 19.76
N LEU A 534 18.14 -7.15 19.42
CA LEU A 534 16.73 -7.29 19.75
C LEU A 534 15.93 -7.55 18.48
N ALA A 535 15.09 -8.58 18.46
CA ALA A 535 14.34 -8.95 17.27
C ALA A 535 12.88 -9.29 17.59
N ILE A 536 12.01 -8.96 16.64
CA ILE A 536 10.64 -9.47 16.54
C ILE A 536 10.61 -10.42 15.35
N ARG A 537 10.22 -11.67 15.57
CA ARG A 537 10.02 -12.65 14.49
C ARG A 537 8.58 -13.09 14.42
N CYS A 538 8.04 -13.07 13.20
CA CYS A 538 6.83 -13.80 12.87
C CYS A 538 7.23 -15.25 12.54
N CYS A 539 6.61 -16.24 13.18
CA CYS A 539 6.83 -17.65 12.89
C CYS A 539 5.68 -18.26 12.07
N ASP A 540 4.50 -17.65 12.09
CA ASP A 540 3.35 -18.07 11.28
C ASP A 540 2.57 -16.85 10.74
N PRO A 541 2.84 -16.42 9.49
CA PRO A 541 2.11 -15.32 8.87
C PRO A 541 0.70 -15.72 8.37
N ALA A 542 0.28 -16.98 8.46
CA ALA A 542 -0.97 -17.45 7.88
C ALA A 542 -2.22 -16.69 8.34
N PRO A 543 -2.39 -16.31 9.63
CA PRO A 543 -3.55 -15.51 10.07
C PRO A 543 -3.61 -14.14 9.38
N TYR A 544 -2.47 -13.48 9.22
CA TYR A 544 -2.38 -12.18 8.56
C TYR A 544 -2.63 -12.28 7.05
N ILE A 545 -2.07 -13.31 6.39
CA ILE A 545 -2.35 -13.58 4.98
C ILE A 545 -3.85 -13.83 4.78
N ARG A 546 -4.48 -14.62 5.67
CA ARG A 546 -5.91 -14.94 5.63
C ARG A 546 -6.80 -13.68 5.68
N GLU A 547 -6.48 -12.74 6.57
CA GLU A 547 -7.22 -11.48 6.69
C GLU A 547 -7.24 -10.73 5.36
N ILE A 548 -6.08 -10.65 4.69
CA ILE A 548 -5.95 -10.02 3.37
C ILE A 548 -6.72 -10.81 2.31
N LEU A 549 -6.53 -12.13 2.21
CA LEU A 549 -7.22 -12.96 1.21
C LEU A 549 -8.75 -12.86 1.33
N ASN A 550 -9.27 -12.90 2.56
CA ASN A 550 -10.70 -12.85 2.83
C ASN A 550 -11.31 -11.47 2.51
N SER A 551 -10.50 -10.42 2.42
CA SER A 551 -10.93 -9.09 2.01
C SER A 551 -11.30 -9.00 0.51
N PHE A 552 -10.85 -9.97 -0.30
CA PHE A 552 -11.22 -10.10 -1.71
C PHE A 552 -12.43 -11.05 -1.89
N ARG A 553 -13.22 -10.83 -2.95
CA ARG A 553 -14.29 -11.77 -3.34
C ARG A 553 -13.74 -13.14 -3.67
N THR A 554 -12.69 -13.19 -4.48
CA THR A 554 -12.04 -14.42 -4.93
C THR A 554 -10.54 -14.20 -5.00
N ALA A 555 -9.79 -15.16 -4.47
CA ALA A 555 -8.34 -15.22 -4.55
C ALA A 555 -7.95 -16.56 -5.18
N VAL A 556 -7.15 -16.51 -6.25
CA VAL A 556 -6.62 -17.67 -6.95
C VAL A 556 -5.12 -17.74 -6.69
N GLY A 557 -4.70 -18.68 -5.85
CA GLY A 557 -3.29 -19.01 -5.65
C GLY A 557 -2.89 -20.16 -6.57
N MET A 558 -1.81 -20.00 -7.32
CA MET A 558 -1.28 -21.07 -8.17
C MET A 558 0.21 -21.26 -8.00
N SER A 559 0.65 -22.52 -8.09
CA SER A 559 2.08 -22.86 -8.17
C SER A 559 2.28 -24.28 -8.70
N ALA A 560 3.50 -24.59 -9.16
CA ALA A 560 3.87 -25.94 -9.58
C ALA A 560 4.10 -26.93 -8.43
N THR A 561 4.37 -26.45 -7.21
CA THR A 561 4.94 -27.28 -6.13
C THR A 561 4.09 -27.23 -4.85
N LEU A 562 2.76 -27.36 -4.97
CA LEU A 562 1.88 -27.41 -3.80
C LEU A 562 1.49 -28.85 -3.50
N GLU A 563 2.32 -29.55 -2.74
CA GLU A 563 2.03 -30.92 -2.31
C GLU A 563 2.51 -31.17 -0.88
N PRO A 564 1.65 -31.64 0.04
CA PRO A 564 0.19 -31.80 -0.08
C PRO A 564 -0.57 -30.47 -0.09
N LEU A 565 -1.62 -30.34 -0.93
CA LEU A 565 -2.41 -29.10 -1.04
C LEU A 565 -3.05 -28.64 0.27
N THR A 566 -3.47 -29.57 1.13
CA THR A 566 -4.09 -29.26 2.44
C THR A 566 -3.10 -28.61 3.42
N TYR A 567 -1.82 -28.99 3.35
CA TYR A 567 -0.76 -28.34 4.13
C TYR A 567 -0.55 -26.90 3.66
N TYR A 568 -0.42 -26.71 2.34
CA TYR A 568 -0.24 -25.39 1.75
C TYR A 568 -1.44 -24.47 1.96
N GLN A 569 -2.67 -25.01 1.89
CA GLN A 569 -3.89 -24.28 2.23
C GLN A 569 -3.77 -23.62 3.62
N ARG A 570 -3.31 -24.37 4.62
CA ARG A 570 -3.15 -23.88 6.00
C ARG A 570 -2.10 -22.78 6.11
N ILE A 571 -0.87 -23.05 5.66
CA ILE A 571 0.26 -22.12 5.87
C ILE A 571 0.15 -20.86 5.00
N LEU A 572 -0.54 -20.94 3.86
CA LEU A 572 -0.79 -19.80 2.98
C LEU A 572 -2.04 -19.02 3.38
N GLY A 573 -2.66 -19.33 4.53
CA GLY A 573 -3.80 -18.57 5.06
C GLY A 573 -5.12 -18.77 4.30
N PHE A 574 -5.21 -19.72 3.37
CA PHE A 574 -6.46 -20.00 2.66
C PHE A 574 -7.47 -20.69 3.59
N SER A 575 -8.65 -20.07 3.77
CA SER A 575 -9.69 -20.58 4.68
C SER A 575 -10.23 -21.94 4.21
N HIS A 576 -10.35 -22.91 5.12
CA HIS A 576 -10.70 -24.30 4.77
C HIS A 576 -12.13 -24.44 4.20
N ASP A 577 -13.05 -23.65 4.73
CA ASP A 577 -14.48 -23.57 4.39
C ASP A 577 -14.78 -22.81 3.10
N ARG A 578 -13.84 -21.97 2.64
CA ARG A 578 -14.03 -21.09 1.47
C ARG A 578 -13.10 -21.42 0.29
N THR A 579 -12.19 -22.38 0.43
CA THR A 579 -11.16 -22.64 -0.59
C THR A 579 -11.33 -23.99 -1.25
N ARG A 580 -11.49 -23.97 -2.57
CA ARG A 580 -11.38 -25.17 -3.41
C ARG A 580 -9.92 -25.51 -3.67
N LEU A 581 -9.58 -26.79 -3.56
CA LEU A 581 -8.24 -27.31 -3.87
C LEU A 581 -8.30 -28.04 -5.23
N LEU A 582 -7.30 -27.79 -6.08
CA LEU A 582 -7.18 -28.47 -7.37
C LEU A 582 -5.72 -28.85 -7.63
N ALA A 583 -5.47 -30.11 -8.00
CA ALA A 583 -4.20 -30.54 -8.55
C ALA A 583 -4.44 -31.00 -9.99
N VAL A 584 -3.75 -30.38 -10.96
CA VAL A 584 -3.84 -30.78 -12.36
C VAL A 584 -2.60 -31.57 -12.77
N SER A 585 -2.79 -32.54 -13.66
CA SER A 585 -1.71 -33.41 -14.10
C SER A 585 -0.71 -32.70 -15.03
N SER A 586 0.52 -33.20 -15.09
CA SER A 586 1.51 -32.76 -16.09
C SER A 586 1.00 -33.06 -17.50
N PRO A 587 1.06 -32.10 -18.44
CA PRO A 587 0.67 -32.34 -19.83
C PRO A 587 1.74 -33.15 -20.58
N PHE A 588 2.95 -33.26 -20.03
CA PHE A 588 4.04 -34.02 -20.63
C PHE A 588 3.91 -35.51 -20.33
N SER A 589 4.09 -36.33 -21.38
CA SER A 589 4.09 -37.78 -21.27
C SER A 589 5.14 -38.28 -20.27
N SER A 590 4.74 -39.18 -19.38
CA SER A 590 5.66 -39.86 -18.46
C SER A 590 6.73 -40.67 -19.19
N HIS A 591 6.51 -41.04 -20.46
CA HIS A 591 7.51 -41.74 -21.28
C HIS A 591 8.75 -40.87 -21.56
N ASN A 592 8.62 -39.53 -21.49
CA ASN A 592 9.75 -38.62 -21.65
C ASN A 592 10.57 -38.47 -20.36
N ARG A 593 10.16 -39.12 -19.27
CA ARG A 593 10.79 -39.03 -17.95
C ARG A 593 11.30 -40.41 -17.51
N ARG A 594 12.62 -40.53 -17.37
CA ARG A 594 13.25 -41.71 -16.76
C ARG A 594 13.68 -41.39 -15.33
N ILE A 595 13.14 -42.12 -14.36
CA ILE A 595 13.50 -41.99 -12.94
C ILE A 595 14.45 -43.14 -12.60
N VAL A 596 15.63 -42.81 -12.07
CA VAL A 596 16.61 -43.78 -11.60
C VAL A 596 16.90 -43.47 -10.13
N ILE A 597 16.66 -44.45 -9.26
CA ILE A 597 16.90 -44.33 -7.82
C ILE A 597 18.11 -45.22 -7.49
N ILE A 598 19.12 -44.64 -6.84
CA ILE A 598 20.33 -45.36 -6.39
C ILE A 598 20.25 -45.48 -4.85
N PRO A 599 19.69 -46.59 -4.32
CA PRO A 599 19.37 -46.70 -2.90
C PRO A 599 20.59 -46.88 -2.00
N ASN A 600 21.74 -47.27 -2.56
CA ASN A 600 22.92 -47.71 -1.80
C ASN A 600 23.82 -46.56 -1.34
N ILE A 601 23.45 -45.30 -1.62
CA ILE A 601 24.27 -44.13 -1.29
C ILE A 601 23.47 -43.21 -0.39
N SER A 602 23.95 -43.03 0.83
CA SER A 602 23.26 -42.24 1.86
C SER A 602 23.55 -40.76 1.73
N THR A 603 22.50 -39.95 1.56
CA THR A 603 22.55 -38.47 1.53
C THR A 603 22.37 -37.80 2.90
N TYR A 604 22.17 -38.58 3.96
CA TYR A 604 22.08 -38.06 5.34
C TYR A 604 23.36 -37.34 5.75
N TYR A 605 23.20 -36.20 6.44
CA TYR A 605 24.29 -35.30 6.82
C TYR A 605 25.52 -36.03 7.40
N ARG A 606 25.30 -36.98 8.32
CA ARG A 606 26.37 -37.77 8.97
C ARG A 606 27.20 -38.64 8.02
N HIS A 607 26.65 -39.04 6.88
CA HIS A 607 27.29 -39.95 5.93
C HIS A 607 27.76 -39.23 4.66
N ARG A 608 27.49 -37.93 4.50
CA ARG A 608 27.75 -37.19 3.25
C ARG A 608 29.21 -37.23 2.84
N MET A 609 30.12 -36.83 3.74
CA MET A 609 31.56 -36.77 3.45
C MET A 609 32.12 -38.11 2.98
N GLN A 610 31.71 -39.20 3.60
CA GLN A 610 32.16 -40.55 3.24
C GLN A 610 31.67 -40.99 1.86
N ASN A 611 30.57 -40.41 1.37
CA ASN A 611 29.94 -40.77 0.10
C ASN A 611 30.28 -39.80 -1.05
N TYR A 612 31.02 -38.71 -0.82
CA TYR A 612 31.43 -37.75 -1.86
C TYR A 612 32.05 -38.41 -3.11
N PRO A 613 33.00 -39.38 -2.98
CA PRO A 613 33.54 -40.07 -4.15
C PRO A 613 32.47 -40.80 -4.96
N ALA A 614 31.50 -41.44 -4.28
CA ALA A 614 30.43 -42.17 -4.93
C ALA A 614 29.46 -41.24 -5.68
N TYR A 615 29.16 -40.04 -5.14
CA TYR A 615 28.37 -39.03 -5.85
C TYR A 615 29.10 -38.52 -7.11
N ALA A 616 30.39 -38.19 -6.99
CA ALA A 616 31.19 -37.73 -8.11
C ALA A 616 31.26 -38.78 -9.23
N GLU A 617 31.44 -40.05 -8.86
CA GLU A 617 31.43 -41.17 -9.80
C GLU A 617 30.08 -41.31 -10.52
N ILE A 618 28.95 -41.18 -9.81
CA ILE A 618 27.63 -41.22 -10.44
C ILE A 618 27.46 -40.08 -11.42
N ILE A 619 27.81 -38.85 -11.03
CA ILE A 619 27.70 -37.69 -11.90
C ILE A 619 28.55 -37.92 -13.15
N GLN A 620 29.80 -38.38 -13.00
CA GLN A 620 30.68 -38.70 -14.12
C GLN A 620 30.10 -39.79 -15.03
N ARG A 621 29.57 -40.87 -14.47
CA ARG A 621 28.95 -41.95 -15.25
C ARG A 621 27.71 -41.47 -16.00
N VAL A 622 26.87 -40.65 -15.36
CA VAL A 622 25.63 -40.12 -15.97
C VAL A 622 25.94 -39.12 -17.08
N THR A 623 26.93 -38.24 -16.88
CA THR A 623 27.34 -37.25 -17.90
C THR A 623 28.09 -37.88 -19.07
N ALA A 624 28.74 -39.02 -18.86
CA ALA A 624 29.39 -39.79 -19.93
C ALA A 624 28.39 -40.50 -20.88
N ILE A 625 27.15 -40.75 -20.46
CA ILE A 625 26.16 -41.49 -21.27
C ILE A 625 25.71 -40.69 -22.50
N ASN A 626 25.53 -39.37 -22.38
CA ASN A 626 25.04 -38.54 -23.47
C ASN A 626 25.64 -37.13 -23.41
N PRO A 627 26.23 -36.59 -24.48
CA PRO A 627 26.67 -35.20 -24.49
C PRO A 627 25.49 -34.25 -24.32
N GLY A 628 25.62 -33.27 -23.41
CA GLY A 628 24.58 -32.29 -23.16
C GLY A 628 24.83 -31.44 -21.92
N ASN A 629 23.87 -30.57 -21.60
CA ASN A 629 23.89 -29.76 -20.39
C ASN A 629 23.19 -30.52 -19.25
N TYR A 630 23.86 -30.60 -18.10
CA TYR A 630 23.37 -31.28 -16.92
C TYR A 630 23.20 -30.28 -15.77
N LEU A 631 22.12 -30.42 -15.02
CA LEU A 631 21.90 -29.70 -13.77
C LEU A 631 22.02 -30.69 -12.62
N VAL A 632 22.91 -30.40 -11.68
CA VAL A 632 23.09 -31.16 -10.44
C VAL A 632 22.68 -30.28 -9.28
N PHE A 633 21.73 -30.76 -8.48
CA PHE A 633 21.21 -30.03 -7.32
C PHE A 633 21.78 -30.62 -6.04
N PHE A 634 22.43 -29.77 -5.24
CA PHE A 634 23.03 -30.13 -3.96
C PHE A 634 22.24 -29.52 -2.79
N PRO A 635 22.29 -30.13 -1.59
CA PRO A 635 21.55 -29.64 -0.43
C PRO A 635 22.15 -28.37 0.20
N SER A 636 23.39 -28.01 -0.13
CA SER A 636 24.13 -26.86 0.42
C SER A 636 25.26 -26.46 -0.51
N PHE A 637 25.74 -25.21 -0.43
CA PHE A 637 26.92 -24.75 -1.18
C PHE A 637 28.23 -25.43 -0.78
N GLU A 638 28.33 -25.89 0.46
CA GLU A 638 29.50 -26.64 0.96
C GLU A 638 29.60 -28.05 0.37
N PHE A 639 28.48 -28.61 -0.09
CA PHE A 639 28.43 -29.93 -0.72
C PHE A 639 28.88 -29.80 -2.17
#